data_AF-A0A3B6VTI2-F1
#
_entry.id   AF-A0A3B6VTI2-F1
#
_cell.length_a   1.000
_cell.length_b   1.000
_cell.length_c   1.000
_cell.angle_alpha   90.00
_cell.angle_beta   90.00
_cell.angle_gamma   90.00
#
_symmetry.space_group_name_H-M   'P 1'
#
loop_
_entity.id
_entity.type
_entity.pdbx_description
1 polymer ?
#
loop_
_entity_poly.entity_id
_entity_poly.type
_entity_poly.pdbx_seq_one_letter_code
_entity_poly.pdbx_strand_id
1 'polypeptide(L)'
;MIKEEIQQLFELGKNAFIEKRYEEAIYNLEKIIDIYNKDLVFYSDNEFIIYSSDDDETSDEEIDNMHNILISAYYNIGTSKCNLKMYKESLKYFDKTLELNDKYGNAYHSRGVSKYNLGLYEEAIKDFNKTLELDPDFKDAYFIRALSYAKINSHNEAIDDFNKLLIEYDEINYIYYYYRGLSKFNLNLFEEAIKDFSIALDDLPNESYIYYDRALAYSNLNMFENAINDYNRVIELNKNDIDSYYNRALTYSKLEEYDKAIEDYNKVLELNPNDKEAVYNMALCKQNLELFEEAIKDFNNIIDSDNIFVYYSLGICYLELERYEEAIDNFDAFIKLNPDYPDAYFYRGNAKYDLKHYEEAIDDYNKTLELDKLYIDAYYERAMVKINLNLYDDAIKDFDEALYNIDSDSDRAYLFYLKAIVYEILKKYDEAIENYTNAIELGNDCYYKIAIAKHNAGLVKESIDDYNKAIDLEPDNYEIYSYKGNAELDLCLYEEAIKDFDKAIELNPNFDEAYYNRGIANDALKNYEESFKDYKMTVKLNEQHDYAFNNLGSYYVRLKEYDKALENFYKALEINSELSLPYNNIGEVKSRLALKEKNNIENYNKLNSEALEYFNKSYQTALKNNDEYEINAIMDNMKELAAENIEPAIEFLKNNNIDY
;
A
#
# COMPACT_ATOMS: atom_id res chain seq x y z
N MET A 1 65.03 54.74 -32.27
CA MET A 1 65.63 53.45 -31.84
C MET A 1 64.79 52.71 -30.81
N ILE A 2 64.79 53.05 -29.50
CA ILE A 2 63.99 52.31 -28.49
C ILE A 2 62.49 52.30 -28.82
N LYS A 3 61.94 53.45 -29.23
CA LYS A 3 60.55 53.58 -29.69
C LYS A 3 60.22 52.66 -30.88
N GLU A 4 61.11 52.58 -31.87
CA GLU A 4 60.94 51.74 -33.06
C GLU A 4 61.03 50.25 -32.71
N GLU A 5 61.91 49.89 -31.77
CA GLU A 5 62.04 48.53 -31.25
C GLU A 5 60.78 48.08 -30.50
N ILE A 6 60.23 48.94 -29.62
CA ILE A 6 58.95 48.69 -28.92
C ILE A 6 57.82 48.49 -29.93
N GLN A 7 57.71 49.36 -30.94
CA GLN A 7 56.67 49.24 -31.95
C GLN A 7 56.81 47.93 -32.76
N GLN A 8 58.03 47.56 -33.14
CA GLN A 8 58.29 46.32 -33.87
C GLN A 8 57.95 45.08 -33.04
N LEU A 9 58.37 45.05 -31.77
CA LEU A 9 58.04 43.96 -30.84
C LEU A 9 56.53 43.87 -30.60
N PHE A 10 55.84 45.01 -30.52
CA PHE A 10 54.40 45.05 -30.33
C PHE A 10 53.66 44.45 -31.54
N GLU A 11 54.03 44.84 -32.76
CA GLU A 11 53.45 44.26 -33.97
C GLU A 11 53.75 42.76 -34.10
N LEU A 12 54.97 42.32 -33.76
CA LEU A 12 55.31 40.89 -33.73
C LEU A 12 54.46 40.12 -32.72
N GLY A 13 54.35 40.64 -31.49
CA GLY A 13 53.56 40.03 -30.43
C GLY A 13 52.07 40.00 -30.73
N LYS A 14 51.52 41.10 -31.27
CA LYS A 14 50.13 41.21 -31.70
C LYS A 14 49.81 40.27 -32.85
N ASN A 15 50.66 40.18 -33.86
CA ASN A 15 50.48 39.24 -34.97
C ASN A 15 50.53 37.79 -34.50
N ALA A 16 51.49 37.44 -33.63
CA ALA A 16 51.55 36.13 -33.01
C ALA A 16 50.29 35.81 -32.20
N PHE A 17 49.72 36.79 -31.47
CA PHE A 17 48.47 36.62 -30.73
C PHE A 17 47.28 36.34 -31.67
N ILE A 18 47.14 37.13 -32.74
CA ILE A 18 46.07 36.97 -33.75
C ILE A 18 46.17 35.58 -34.43
N GLU A 19 47.39 35.12 -34.70
CA GLU A 19 47.68 33.80 -35.26
C GLU A 19 47.62 32.66 -34.23
N LYS A 20 47.22 32.94 -32.98
CA LYS A 20 47.12 31.98 -31.87
C LYS A 20 48.46 31.33 -31.48
N ARG A 21 49.58 31.94 -31.85
CA ARG A 21 50.94 31.57 -31.42
C ARG A 21 51.23 32.20 -30.05
N TYR A 22 50.50 31.75 -29.02
CA TYR A 22 50.46 32.42 -27.71
C TYR A 22 51.81 32.47 -26.99
N GLU A 23 52.65 31.44 -27.07
CA GLU A 23 53.98 31.46 -26.43
C GLU A 23 54.91 32.50 -27.08
N GLU A 24 54.85 32.63 -28.41
CA GLU A 24 55.61 33.63 -29.16
C GLU A 24 55.06 35.05 -28.94
N ALA A 25 53.74 35.19 -28.79
CA ALA A 25 53.11 36.44 -28.41
C ALA A 25 53.60 36.88 -27.02
N ILE A 26 53.57 35.99 -26.03
CA ILE A 26 54.07 36.25 -24.67
C ILE A 26 55.54 36.66 -24.73
N TYR A 27 56.39 35.90 -25.42
CA TYR A 27 57.83 36.18 -25.52
C TYR A 27 58.14 37.58 -26.08
N ASN A 28 57.48 37.99 -27.17
CA ASN A 28 57.73 39.29 -27.78
C ASN A 28 57.16 40.45 -26.94
N LEU A 29 55.99 40.25 -26.33
CA LEU A 29 55.35 41.29 -25.50
C LEU A 29 56.02 41.45 -24.13
N GLU A 30 56.58 40.40 -23.53
CA GLU A 30 57.34 40.50 -22.28
C GLU A 30 58.63 41.29 -22.46
N LYS A 31 59.26 41.23 -23.65
CA LYS A 31 60.42 42.10 -23.96
C LYS A 31 60.07 43.57 -23.94
N ILE A 32 58.85 43.93 -24.34
CA ILE A 32 58.37 45.32 -24.25
C ILE A 32 58.34 45.73 -22.77
N ILE A 33 57.74 44.90 -21.90
CA ILE A 33 57.69 45.15 -20.45
C ILE A 33 59.11 45.29 -19.86
N ASP A 34 60.05 44.44 -20.28
CA ASP A 34 61.44 44.51 -19.84
C ASP A 34 62.12 45.82 -20.26
N ILE A 35 61.91 46.29 -21.49
CA ILE A 35 62.41 47.58 -21.99
C ILE A 35 61.80 48.72 -21.19
N TYR A 36 60.48 48.70 -20.94
CA TYR A 36 59.81 49.70 -20.11
C TYR A 36 60.38 49.77 -18.69
N ASN A 37 60.56 48.61 -18.05
CA ASN A 37 61.05 48.54 -16.67
C ASN A 37 62.54 48.88 -16.52
N LYS A 38 63.36 48.70 -17.57
CA LYS A 38 64.82 48.95 -17.53
C LYS A 38 65.22 50.33 -18.02
N ASP A 39 64.61 50.79 -19.11
CA ASP A 39 65.12 51.91 -19.91
C ASP A 39 64.20 53.14 -19.88
N LEU A 40 62.96 53.03 -19.38
CA LEU A 40 61.95 54.12 -19.43
C LEU A 40 61.37 54.54 -18.07
N VAL A 41 61.62 53.81 -16.97
CA VAL A 41 61.03 54.12 -15.64
C VAL A 41 62.12 54.30 -14.56
N PHE A 42 62.30 55.55 -14.08
CA PHE A 42 62.74 55.83 -12.71
C PHE A 42 61.52 56.34 -11.92
N TYR A 43 61.15 55.62 -10.85
CA TYR A 43 59.96 55.88 -10.05
C TYR A 43 59.97 57.26 -9.37
N SER A 44 58.96 58.08 -9.64
CA SER A 44 58.33 58.89 -8.60
C SER A 44 56.82 58.99 -8.85
N ASP A 45 56.04 58.49 -7.88
CA ASP A 45 54.62 58.69 -7.63
C ASP A 45 53.78 59.31 -8.78
N ASN A 46 53.19 58.42 -9.58
CA ASN A 46 52.04 58.68 -10.47
C ASN A 46 52.21 59.66 -11.65
N GLU A 47 53.44 59.98 -12.07
CA GLU A 47 53.68 60.62 -13.38
C GLU A 47 54.66 59.79 -14.23
N PHE A 48 54.23 59.44 -15.45
CA PHE A 48 55.05 58.76 -16.45
C PHE A 48 56.00 59.79 -17.08
N ILE A 49 57.21 59.95 -16.55
CA ILE A 49 58.18 60.91 -17.10
C ILE A 49 59.18 60.17 -18.00
N ILE A 50 59.02 60.32 -19.32
CA ILE A 50 60.01 59.87 -20.31
C ILE A 50 61.04 61.00 -20.44
N TYR A 51 62.23 60.82 -19.86
CA TYR A 51 63.36 61.68 -20.18
C TYR A 51 64.11 61.14 -21.40
N SER A 52 64.01 61.81 -22.55
CA SER A 52 65.07 61.71 -23.55
C SER A 52 66.27 62.53 -23.06
N SER A 53 67.47 61.98 -23.18
CA SER A 53 68.72 62.63 -22.74
C SER A 53 69.15 63.83 -23.58
N ASP A 54 68.28 64.40 -24.40
CA ASP A 54 68.53 65.57 -25.24
C ASP A 54 67.22 66.39 -25.34
N ASP A 55 67.36 67.72 -25.38
CA ASP A 55 66.34 68.81 -25.32
C ASP A 55 65.22 68.76 -26.39
N ASP A 56 64.56 67.63 -26.59
CA ASP A 56 63.32 67.51 -27.37
C ASP A 56 62.16 67.17 -26.42
N GLU A 57 61.23 68.12 -26.23
CA GLU A 57 59.97 67.89 -25.52
C GLU A 57 59.26 66.69 -26.15
N THR A 58 59.28 65.54 -25.46
CA THR A 58 58.51 64.37 -25.87
C THR A 58 57.04 64.77 -25.77
N SER A 59 56.30 64.74 -26.87
CA SER A 59 54.92 65.24 -26.85
C SER A 59 54.04 64.33 -26.01
N ASP A 60 53.06 64.90 -25.32
CA ASP A 60 52.07 64.14 -24.53
C ASP A 60 51.44 62.98 -25.36
N GLU A 61 51.26 63.19 -26.67
CA GLU A 61 50.77 62.18 -27.62
C GLU A 61 51.69 60.95 -27.75
N GLU A 62 53.01 61.13 -27.70
CA GLU A 62 53.96 60.03 -27.75
C GLU A 62 54.02 59.25 -26.44
N ILE A 63 53.87 59.94 -25.31
CA ILE A 63 53.76 59.34 -23.98
C ILE A 63 52.50 58.47 -23.93
N ASP A 64 51.37 59.02 -24.37
CA ASP A 64 50.09 58.31 -24.45
C ASP A 64 50.15 57.09 -25.36
N ASN A 65 50.79 57.19 -26.53
CA ASN A 65 50.96 56.06 -27.44
C ASN A 65 51.78 54.92 -26.78
N MET A 66 52.87 55.28 -26.12
CA MET A 66 53.71 54.32 -25.39
C MET A 66 52.96 53.66 -24.24
N HIS A 67 52.25 54.44 -23.42
CA HIS A 67 51.39 53.92 -22.36
C HIS A 67 50.32 52.95 -22.87
N ASN A 68 49.69 53.27 -24.01
CA ASN A 68 48.70 52.39 -24.66
C ASN A 68 49.30 51.08 -25.20
N ILE A 69 50.53 51.11 -25.71
CA ILE A 69 51.26 49.90 -26.12
C ILE A 69 51.54 49.02 -24.90
N LEU A 70 51.96 49.61 -23.77
CA LEU A 70 52.23 48.88 -22.54
C LEU A 70 50.97 48.21 -21.98
N ILE A 71 49.85 48.94 -21.90
CA ILE A 71 48.54 48.40 -21.50
C ILE A 71 48.15 47.21 -22.41
N SER A 72 48.27 47.40 -23.73
CA SER A 72 47.94 46.36 -24.71
C SER A 72 48.85 45.13 -24.60
N ALA A 73 50.14 45.33 -24.28
CA ALA A 73 51.09 44.24 -24.06
C ALA A 73 50.70 43.41 -22.82
N TYR A 74 50.44 44.05 -21.67
CA TYR A 74 49.96 43.35 -20.47
C TYR A 74 48.66 42.59 -20.73
N TYR A 75 47.69 43.23 -21.39
CA TYR A 75 46.40 42.60 -21.70
C TYR A 75 46.56 41.37 -22.61
N ASN A 76 47.34 41.49 -23.69
CA ASN A 76 47.54 40.41 -24.65
C ASN A 76 48.35 39.24 -24.05
N ILE A 77 49.30 39.51 -23.14
CA ILE A 77 49.99 38.44 -22.38
C ILE A 77 49.00 37.73 -21.45
N GLY A 78 48.20 38.49 -20.68
CA GLY A 78 47.18 37.91 -19.80
C GLY A 78 46.21 37.02 -20.57
N THR A 79 45.72 37.50 -21.71
CA THR A 79 44.80 36.75 -22.59
C THR A 79 45.47 35.52 -23.20
N SER A 80 46.73 35.63 -23.63
CA SER A 80 47.52 34.48 -24.13
C SER A 80 47.68 33.40 -23.06
N LYS A 81 48.00 33.79 -21.82
CA LYS A 81 48.11 32.87 -20.68
C LYS A 81 46.76 32.25 -20.32
N CYS A 82 45.67 33.01 -20.38
CA CYS A 82 44.31 32.50 -20.20
C CYS A 82 43.96 31.42 -21.25
N ASN A 83 44.30 31.67 -22.53
CA ASN A 83 44.09 30.70 -23.61
C ASN A 83 44.95 29.43 -23.46
N LEU A 84 46.12 29.55 -22.83
CA LEU A 84 46.98 28.42 -22.44
C LEU A 84 46.52 27.72 -21.13
N LYS A 85 45.34 28.08 -20.59
CA LYS A 85 44.80 27.59 -19.30
C LYS A 85 45.66 27.92 -18.08
N MET A 86 46.58 28.88 -18.20
CA MET A 86 47.43 29.36 -17.13
C MET A 86 46.69 30.44 -16.32
N TYR A 87 45.49 30.12 -15.83
CA TYR A 87 44.55 31.11 -15.27
C TYR A 87 45.09 31.86 -14.06
N LYS A 88 45.87 31.21 -13.20
CA LYS A 88 46.45 31.88 -12.03
C LYS A 88 47.50 32.92 -12.43
N GLU A 89 48.29 32.62 -13.46
CA GLU A 89 49.33 33.53 -13.94
C GLU A 89 48.74 34.69 -14.74
N SER A 90 47.66 34.47 -15.51
CA SER A 90 47.00 35.52 -16.28
C SER A 90 46.48 36.65 -15.38
N LEU A 91 46.01 36.34 -14.16
CA LEU A 91 45.50 37.34 -13.21
C LEU A 91 46.49 38.48 -12.97
N LYS A 92 47.78 38.18 -12.77
CA LYS A 92 48.81 39.20 -12.51
C LYS A 92 48.90 40.23 -13.65
N TYR A 93 48.78 39.77 -14.89
CA TYR A 93 48.87 40.64 -16.07
C TYR A 93 47.59 41.44 -16.27
N PHE A 94 46.42 40.87 -15.96
CA PHE A 94 45.16 41.62 -15.96
C PHE A 94 45.10 42.66 -14.84
N ASP A 95 45.57 42.33 -13.63
CA ASP A 95 45.68 43.28 -12.52
C ASP A 95 46.57 44.46 -12.91
N LYS A 96 47.72 44.19 -13.54
CA LYS A 96 48.60 45.25 -14.07
C LYS A 96 47.96 46.06 -15.20
N THR A 97 47.18 45.42 -16.07
CA THR A 97 46.41 46.13 -17.12
C THR A 97 45.43 47.12 -16.48
N LEU A 98 44.72 46.69 -15.43
CA LEU A 98 43.70 47.49 -14.74
C LEU A 98 44.29 48.53 -13.79
N GLU A 99 45.51 48.34 -13.28
CA GLU A 99 46.27 49.38 -12.57
C GLU A 99 46.67 50.53 -13.50
N LEU A 100 47.00 50.21 -14.77
CA LEU A 100 47.38 51.20 -15.79
C LEU A 100 46.16 51.86 -16.47
N ASN A 101 45.03 51.15 -16.54
CA ASN A 101 43.77 51.65 -17.08
C ASN A 101 42.55 50.94 -16.44
N ASP A 102 41.92 51.61 -15.48
CA ASP A 102 40.76 51.13 -14.74
C ASP A 102 39.43 51.17 -15.52
N LYS A 103 39.44 51.71 -16.74
CA LYS A 103 38.28 51.74 -17.67
C LYS A 103 38.39 50.70 -18.78
N TYR A 104 39.35 49.77 -18.69
CA TYR A 104 39.56 48.74 -19.71
C TYR A 104 38.61 47.54 -19.51
N GLY A 105 37.37 47.65 -20.02
CA GLY A 105 36.30 46.65 -19.84
C GLY A 105 36.68 45.21 -20.24
N ASN A 106 37.43 45.05 -21.34
CA ASN A 106 37.95 43.76 -21.80
C ASN A 106 38.86 43.05 -20.78
N ALA A 107 39.62 43.80 -19.98
CA ALA A 107 40.53 43.24 -18.99
C ALA A 107 39.77 42.74 -17.76
N TYR A 108 38.73 43.45 -17.33
CA TYR A 108 37.80 42.93 -16.33
C TYR A 108 37.16 41.62 -16.80
N HIS A 109 36.68 41.58 -18.05
CA HIS A 109 36.06 40.37 -18.61
C HIS A 109 37.03 39.19 -18.58
N SER A 110 38.22 39.35 -19.17
CA SER A 110 39.22 38.27 -19.27
C SER A 110 39.77 37.84 -17.90
N ARG A 111 39.85 38.77 -16.92
CA ARG A 111 40.17 38.44 -15.52
C ARG A 111 39.03 37.66 -14.86
N GLY A 112 37.79 38.06 -15.09
CA GLY A 112 36.59 37.34 -14.66
C GLY A 112 36.53 35.93 -15.21
N VAL A 113 36.83 35.72 -16.49
CA VAL A 113 36.93 34.38 -17.10
C VAL A 113 38.01 33.54 -16.43
N SER A 114 39.19 34.12 -16.14
CA SER A 114 40.25 33.40 -15.43
C SER A 114 39.82 33.01 -14.01
N LYS A 115 39.11 33.89 -13.30
CA LYS A 115 38.56 33.62 -11.96
C LYS A 115 37.46 32.55 -11.99
N TYR A 116 36.56 32.59 -12.96
CA TYR A 116 35.53 31.56 -13.16
C TYR A 116 36.15 30.17 -13.32
N ASN A 117 37.18 30.04 -14.18
CA ASN A 117 37.89 28.78 -14.37
C ASN A 117 38.70 28.32 -13.14
N LEU A 118 39.01 29.22 -12.22
CA LEU A 118 39.62 28.91 -10.93
C LEU A 118 38.59 28.58 -9.83
N GLY A 119 37.29 28.63 -10.12
CA GLY A 119 36.22 28.43 -9.14
C GLY A 119 35.94 29.64 -8.24
N LEU A 120 36.53 30.80 -8.54
CA LEU A 120 36.34 32.05 -7.79
C LEU A 120 35.11 32.80 -8.31
N TYR A 121 33.93 32.17 -8.21
CA TYR A 121 32.71 32.64 -8.89
C TYR A 121 32.24 34.02 -8.42
N GLU A 122 32.22 34.30 -7.11
CA GLU A 122 31.82 35.60 -6.59
C GLU A 122 32.75 36.74 -7.05
N GLU A 123 34.06 36.48 -7.13
CA GLU A 123 35.02 37.47 -7.63
C GLU A 123 34.92 37.65 -9.15
N ALA A 124 34.62 36.57 -9.88
CA ALA A 124 34.36 36.64 -11.32
C ALA A 124 33.11 37.50 -11.59
N ILE A 125 32.03 37.32 -10.82
CA ILE A 125 30.81 38.13 -10.91
C ILE A 125 31.11 39.63 -10.71
N LYS A 126 31.96 39.98 -9.74
CA LYS A 126 32.38 41.39 -9.53
C LYS A 126 33.07 41.96 -10.76
N ASP A 127 33.95 41.18 -11.38
CA ASP A 127 34.64 41.59 -12.61
C ASP A 127 33.66 41.71 -13.79
N PHE A 128 32.73 40.77 -13.97
CA PHE A 128 31.70 40.87 -15.00
C PHE A 128 30.73 42.03 -14.78
N ASN A 129 30.35 42.33 -13.53
CA ASN A 129 29.58 43.52 -13.20
C ASN A 129 30.31 44.79 -13.62
N LYS A 130 31.64 44.86 -13.41
CA LYS A 130 32.44 46.00 -13.83
C LYS A 130 32.58 46.07 -15.35
N THR A 131 32.72 44.95 -16.04
CA THR A 131 32.66 44.91 -17.52
C THR A 131 31.35 45.50 -18.01
N LEU A 132 30.22 45.08 -17.46
CA LEU A 132 28.88 45.50 -17.89
C LEU A 132 28.51 46.94 -17.46
N GLU A 133 29.17 47.47 -16.44
CA GLU A 133 29.11 48.90 -16.11
C GLU A 133 29.80 49.76 -17.19
N LEU A 134 30.92 49.27 -17.74
CA LEU A 134 31.72 49.97 -18.75
C LEU A 134 31.17 49.76 -20.18
N ASP A 135 30.66 48.57 -20.47
CA ASP A 135 30.08 48.17 -21.74
C ASP A 135 28.83 47.31 -21.49
N PRO A 136 27.64 47.94 -21.42
CA PRO A 136 26.38 47.23 -21.19
C PRO A 136 26.03 46.22 -22.28
N ASP A 137 26.65 46.30 -23.46
CA ASP A 137 26.36 45.47 -24.63
C ASP A 137 27.29 44.23 -24.74
N PHE A 138 28.13 43.99 -23.73
CA PHE A 138 29.11 42.90 -23.73
C PHE A 138 28.45 41.52 -23.51
N LYS A 139 28.04 40.87 -24.61
CA LYS A 139 27.32 39.58 -24.59
C LYS A 139 27.98 38.50 -23.71
N ASP A 140 29.27 38.22 -23.95
CA ASP A 140 29.97 37.12 -23.26
C ASP A 140 30.04 37.32 -21.73
N ALA A 141 30.02 38.58 -21.27
CA ALA A 141 30.04 38.89 -19.85
C ALA A 141 28.72 38.49 -19.17
N TYR A 142 27.56 38.71 -19.79
CA TYR A 142 26.28 38.20 -19.27
C TYR A 142 26.28 36.67 -19.21
N PHE A 143 26.77 36.01 -20.26
CA PHE A 143 26.73 34.54 -20.33
C PHE A 143 27.56 33.90 -19.21
N ILE A 144 28.81 34.32 -19.05
CA ILE A 144 29.70 33.73 -18.05
C ILE A 144 29.32 34.20 -16.63
N ARG A 145 28.74 35.41 -16.48
CA ARG A 145 28.17 35.85 -15.21
C ARG A 145 26.95 35.01 -14.81
N ALA A 146 26.05 34.70 -15.74
CA ALA A 146 24.91 33.81 -15.51
C ALA A 146 25.36 32.41 -15.06
N LEU A 147 26.36 31.84 -15.73
CA LEU A 147 26.97 30.57 -15.32
C LEU A 147 27.60 30.67 -13.92
N SER A 148 28.26 31.78 -13.61
CA SER A 148 28.84 32.02 -12.27
C SER A 148 27.75 32.12 -11.20
N TYR A 149 26.64 32.81 -11.48
CA TYR A 149 25.47 32.88 -10.61
C TYR A 149 24.86 31.49 -10.37
N ALA A 150 24.69 30.69 -11.43
CA ALA A 150 24.21 29.32 -11.30
C ALA A 150 25.14 28.45 -10.43
N LYS A 151 26.47 28.63 -10.52
CA LYS A 151 27.44 27.89 -9.68
C LYS A 151 27.40 28.26 -8.20
N ILE A 152 26.85 29.41 -7.84
CA ILE A 152 26.63 29.82 -6.44
C ILE A 152 25.16 29.69 -6.00
N ASN A 153 24.34 28.95 -6.76
CA ASN A 153 22.90 28.76 -6.55
C ASN A 153 22.03 30.04 -6.62
N SER A 154 22.56 31.12 -7.21
CA SER A 154 21.82 32.35 -7.52
C SER A 154 21.06 32.20 -8.85
N HIS A 155 20.09 31.28 -8.90
CA HIS A 155 19.44 30.91 -10.15
C HIS A 155 18.51 31.99 -10.74
N ASN A 156 17.93 32.87 -9.93
CA ASN A 156 17.10 33.97 -10.42
C ASN A 156 17.95 34.98 -11.22
N GLU A 157 19.10 35.38 -10.67
CA GLU A 157 20.04 36.29 -11.32
C GLU A 157 20.64 35.66 -12.58
N ALA A 158 20.89 34.35 -12.58
CA ALA A 158 21.30 33.63 -13.77
C ALA A 158 20.22 33.68 -14.87
N ILE A 159 18.94 33.46 -14.51
CA ILE A 159 17.80 33.53 -15.43
C ILE A 159 17.65 34.93 -16.02
N ASP A 160 17.82 35.99 -15.22
CA ASP A 160 17.77 37.37 -15.69
C ASP A 160 18.83 37.67 -16.76
N ASP A 161 20.07 37.22 -16.53
CA ASP A 161 21.15 37.36 -17.52
C ASP A 161 20.89 36.55 -18.79
N PHE A 162 20.36 35.32 -18.68
CA PHE A 162 19.97 34.53 -19.86
C PHE A 162 18.79 35.15 -20.62
N ASN A 163 17.80 35.72 -19.91
CA ASN A 163 16.68 36.41 -20.54
C ASN A 163 17.16 37.62 -21.34
N LYS A 164 18.09 38.39 -20.78
CA LYS A 164 18.70 39.52 -21.48
C LYS A 164 19.41 39.08 -22.75
N LEU A 165 20.21 38.01 -22.67
CA LEU A 165 20.89 37.43 -23.84
C LEU A 165 19.91 37.01 -24.95
N LEU A 166 18.78 36.43 -24.58
CA LEU A 166 17.78 35.92 -25.52
C LEU A 166 16.92 37.00 -26.17
N ILE A 167 16.71 38.15 -25.51
CA ILE A 167 15.88 39.25 -26.03
C ILE A 167 16.68 40.21 -26.91
N GLU A 168 17.90 40.55 -26.51
CA GLU A 168 18.59 41.71 -27.07
C GLU A 168 19.48 41.40 -28.29
N TYR A 169 19.88 40.14 -28.47
CA TYR A 169 20.99 39.83 -29.38
C TYR A 169 20.65 39.02 -30.63
N ASP A 170 19.38 38.67 -30.86
CA ASP A 170 18.72 38.10 -32.07
C ASP A 170 19.43 36.93 -32.81
N GLU A 171 20.61 36.52 -32.34
CA GLU A 171 21.33 35.31 -32.70
C GLU A 171 20.85 34.22 -31.75
N ILE A 172 20.03 33.28 -32.25
CA ILE A 172 19.53 32.18 -31.45
C ILE A 172 20.71 31.28 -31.08
N ASN A 173 21.25 31.48 -29.88
CA ASN A 173 22.20 30.56 -29.28
C ASN A 173 21.43 29.65 -28.32
N TYR A 174 21.07 28.47 -28.84
CA TYR A 174 20.27 27.46 -28.14
C TYR A 174 20.91 26.97 -26.83
N ILE A 175 22.21 27.17 -26.66
CA ILE A 175 22.91 26.91 -25.41
C ILE A 175 22.38 27.77 -24.26
N TYR A 176 21.89 28.98 -24.52
CA TYR A 176 21.32 29.86 -23.49
C TYR A 176 19.99 29.32 -22.97
N TYR A 177 19.15 28.76 -23.86
CA TYR A 177 17.94 28.07 -23.44
C TYR A 177 18.28 26.86 -22.55
N TYR A 178 19.27 26.05 -22.92
CA TYR A 178 19.70 24.93 -22.07
C TYR A 178 20.10 25.37 -20.65
N TYR A 179 21.01 26.34 -20.52
CA TYR A 179 21.46 26.79 -19.18
C TYR A 179 20.41 27.56 -18.39
N ARG A 180 19.50 28.29 -19.07
CA ARG A 180 18.32 28.88 -18.42
C ARG A 180 17.36 27.79 -17.94
N GLY A 181 17.14 26.75 -18.74
CA GLY A 181 16.37 25.57 -18.40
C GLY A 181 16.92 24.86 -17.17
N LEU A 182 18.24 24.65 -17.10
CA LEU A 182 18.91 24.13 -15.90
C LEU A 182 18.67 25.01 -14.67
N SER A 183 18.78 26.33 -14.80
CA SER A 183 18.55 27.24 -13.68
C SER A 183 17.10 27.20 -13.20
N LYS A 184 16.13 27.10 -14.12
CA LYS A 184 14.71 26.90 -13.82
C LYS A 184 14.44 25.54 -13.16
N PHE A 185 15.09 24.48 -13.64
CA PHE A 185 14.99 23.14 -13.06
C PHE A 185 15.42 23.15 -11.59
N ASN A 186 16.55 23.79 -11.27
CA ASN A 186 17.03 23.91 -9.88
C ASN A 186 16.12 24.78 -8.99
N LEU A 187 15.25 25.61 -9.57
CA LEU A 187 14.19 26.33 -8.86
C LEU A 187 12.86 25.55 -8.78
N ASN A 188 12.84 24.27 -9.20
CA ASN A 188 11.65 23.43 -9.34
C ASN A 188 10.59 23.96 -10.33
N LEU A 189 10.99 24.85 -11.26
CA LEU A 189 10.14 25.37 -12.32
C LEU A 189 10.14 24.40 -13.52
N PHE A 190 9.70 23.16 -13.28
CA PHE A 190 9.88 22.04 -14.23
C PHE A 190 9.21 22.27 -15.59
N GLU A 191 7.99 22.81 -15.62
CA GLU A 191 7.29 23.09 -16.89
C GLU A 191 8.04 24.11 -17.76
N GLU A 192 8.62 25.13 -17.13
CA GLU A 192 9.39 26.15 -17.85
C GLU A 192 10.76 25.63 -18.29
N ALA A 193 11.39 24.78 -17.46
CA ALA A 193 12.62 24.10 -17.82
C ALA A 193 12.40 23.18 -19.04
N ILE A 194 11.30 22.42 -19.07
CA ILE A 194 10.94 21.56 -20.21
C ILE A 194 10.78 22.37 -21.51
N LYS A 195 10.14 23.54 -21.45
CA LYS A 195 10.02 24.43 -22.61
C LYS A 195 11.39 24.86 -23.12
N ASP A 196 12.27 25.27 -22.22
CA ASP A 196 13.63 25.69 -22.57
C ASP A 196 14.48 24.55 -23.12
N PHE A 197 14.43 23.36 -22.51
CA PHE A 197 15.12 22.17 -23.04
C PHE A 197 14.59 21.76 -24.41
N SER A 198 13.28 21.87 -24.63
CA SER A 198 12.67 21.53 -25.93
C SER A 198 13.12 22.49 -27.02
N ILE A 199 13.17 23.79 -26.74
CA ILE A 199 13.73 24.77 -27.68
C ILE A 199 15.21 24.47 -27.95
N ALA A 200 16.00 24.13 -26.92
CA ALA A 200 17.41 23.81 -27.10
C ALA A 200 17.62 22.59 -28.02
N LEU A 201 16.75 21.59 -27.93
CA LEU A 201 16.81 20.36 -28.73
C LEU A 201 16.42 20.54 -30.20
N ASP A 202 15.73 21.63 -30.57
CA ASP A 202 15.40 21.91 -31.97
C ASP A 202 16.66 22.04 -32.84
N ASP A 203 17.74 22.57 -32.27
CA ASP A 203 19.03 22.78 -32.95
C ASP A 203 20.16 21.87 -32.45
N LEU A 204 20.02 21.30 -31.24
CA LEU A 204 20.98 20.37 -30.64
C LEU A 204 20.42 18.94 -30.48
N PRO A 205 19.88 18.29 -31.54
CA PRO A 205 19.12 17.03 -31.42
C PRO A 205 19.97 15.79 -31.10
N ASN A 206 21.29 15.93 -31.01
CA ASN A 206 22.22 14.85 -30.70
C ASN A 206 22.90 15.02 -29.33
N GLU A 207 22.56 16.08 -28.58
CA GLU A 207 23.11 16.32 -27.26
C GLU A 207 22.31 15.54 -26.21
N SER A 208 22.81 14.35 -25.85
CA SER A 208 22.11 13.40 -24.99
C SER A 208 21.79 13.97 -23.60
N TYR A 209 22.66 14.81 -23.04
CA TYR A 209 22.45 15.40 -21.72
C TYR A 209 21.19 16.29 -21.65
N ILE A 210 20.78 16.93 -22.77
CA ILE A 210 19.58 17.78 -22.78
C ILE A 210 18.31 16.92 -22.67
N TYR A 211 18.29 15.77 -23.37
CA TYR A 211 17.21 14.79 -23.21
C TYR A 211 17.17 14.24 -21.79
N TYR A 212 18.32 13.93 -21.20
CA TYR A 212 18.40 13.46 -19.81
C TYR A 212 17.82 14.47 -18.82
N ASP A 213 18.25 15.74 -18.89
CA ASP A 213 17.77 16.80 -17.99
C ASP A 213 16.26 17.07 -18.18
N ARG A 214 15.76 16.96 -19.42
CA ARG A 214 14.32 17.08 -19.71
C ARG A 214 13.53 15.86 -19.22
N ALA A 215 14.08 14.66 -19.31
CA ALA A 215 13.49 13.44 -18.76
C ALA A 215 13.34 13.54 -17.24
N LEU A 216 14.37 14.03 -16.54
CA LEU A 216 14.28 14.30 -15.10
C LEU A 216 13.17 15.30 -14.77
N ALA A 217 13.01 16.36 -15.57
CA ALA A 217 11.94 17.34 -15.38
C ALA A 217 10.56 16.70 -15.59
N TYR A 218 10.39 15.87 -16.62
CA TYR A 218 9.16 15.11 -16.85
C TYR A 218 8.87 14.13 -15.70
N SER A 219 9.87 13.41 -15.19
CA SER A 219 9.72 12.48 -14.06
C SER A 219 9.25 13.21 -12.78
N ASN A 220 9.73 14.43 -12.53
CA ASN A 220 9.30 15.24 -11.38
C ASN A 220 7.85 15.76 -11.51
N LEU A 221 7.35 15.91 -12.73
CA LEU A 221 5.94 16.24 -13.01
C LEU A 221 5.03 15.00 -13.14
N ASN A 222 5.54 13.80 -12.83
CA ASN A 222 4.85 12.52 -13.06
C ASN A 222 4.42 12.28 -14.53
N MET A 223 5.08 12.94 -15.49
CA MET A 223 4.88 12.73 -16.93
C MET A 223 5.75 11.56 -17.40
N PHE A 224 5.48 10.37 -16.85
CA PHE A 224 6.38 9.20 -16.94
C PHE A 224 6.64 8.73 -18.38
N GLU A 225 5.62 8.72 -19.24
CA GLU A 225 5.77 8.34 -20.66
C GLU A 225 6.70 9.29 -21.43
N ASN A 226 6.63 10.60 -21.16
CA ASN A 226 7.53 11.58 -21.75
C ASN A 226 8.96 11.39 -21.26
N ALA A 227 9.13 11.12 -19.96
CA ALA A 227 10.45 10.83 -19.38
C ALA A 227 11.08 9.57 -20.00
N ILE A 228 10.31 8.48 -20.13
CA ILE A 228 10.77 7.23 -20.78
C ILE A 228 11.21 7.48 -22.21
N ASN A 229 10.45 8.25 -23.00
CA ASN A 229 10.82 8.58 -24.37
C ASN A 229 12.13 9.36 -24.45
N ASP A 230 12.36 10.31 -23.55
CA ASP A 230 13.62 11.05 -23.50
C ASP A 230 14.78 10.17 -23.02
N TYR A 231 14.60 9.31 -22.00
CA TYR A 231 15.64 8.34 -21.60
C TYR A 231 15.97 7.34 -22.71
N ASN A 232 14.97 6.88 -23.47
CA ASN A 232 15.19 6.05 -24.66
C ASN A 232 16.12 6.77 -25.63
N ARG A 233 15.88 8.07 -25.86
CA ARG A 233 16.70 8.88 -26.75
C ARG A 233 18.12 9.05 -26.22
N VAL A 234 18.32 9.23 -24.91
CA VAL A 234 19.65 9.24 -24.30
C VAL A 234 20.39 7.93 -24.58
N ILE A 235 19.72 6.79 -24.35
CA ILE A 235 20.30 5.44 -24.52
C ILE A 235 20.62 5.13 -25.99
N GLU A 236 19.81 5.63 -26.93
CA GLU A 236 20.10 5.54 -28.37
C GLU A 236 21.40 6.29 -28.74
N LEU A 237 21.62 7.46 -28.15
CA LEU A 237 22.80 8.30 -28.38
C LEU A 237 24.03 7.79 -27.61
N ASN A 238 23.84 7.30 -26.40
CA ASN A 238 24.86 6.75 -25.51
C ASN A 238 24.38 5.46 -24.84
N LYS A 239 24.77 4.31 -25.40
CA LYS A 239 24.35 2.98 -24.93
C LYS A 239 24.91 2.56 -23.57
N ASN A 240 25.88 3.31 -23.03
CA ASN A 240 26.51 3.01 -21.75
C ASN A 240 26.14 4.03 -20.67
N ASP A 241 25.06 4.81 -20.89
CA ASP A 241 24.57 5.80 -19.93
C ASP A 241 23.84 5.11 -18.77
N ILE A 242 24.57 4.84 -17.70
CA ILE A 242 24.06 4.11 -16.52
C ILE A 242 22.88 4.87 -15.89
N ASP A 243 23.01 6.18 -15.74
CA ASP A 243 22.02 7.03 -15.09
C ASP A 243 20.67 7.01 -15.83
N SER A 244 20.68 6.98 -17.17
CA SER A 244 19.45 6.85 -17.95
C SER A 244 18.76 5.50 -17.79
N TYR A 245 19.52 4.39 -17.78
CA TYR A 245 18.93 3.08 -17.49
C TYR A 245 18.33 3.05 -16.08
N TYR A 246 19.06 3.56 -15.09
CA TYR A 246 18.61 3.60 -13.71
C TYR A 246 17.33 4.42 -13.53
N ASN A 247 17.31 5.66 -14.04
CA ASN A 247 16.14 6.54 -13.92
C ASN A 247 14.95 6.09 -14.77
N ARG A 248 15.20 5.43 -15.91
CA ARG A 248 14.13 4.79 -16.70
C ARG A 248 13.54 3.59 -15.97
N ALA A 249 14.36 2.77 -15.31
CA ALA A 249 13.90 1.68 -14.45
C ALA A 249 13.02 2.17 -13.30
N LEU A 250 13.44 3.23 -12.60
CA LEU A 250 12.63 3.89 -11.57
C LEU A 250 11.30 4.40 -12.14
N THR A 251 11.32 4.95 -13.34
CA THR A 251 10.12 5.46 -14.01
C THR A 251 9.17 4.31 -14.41
N TYR A 252 9.69 3.20 -14.93
CA TYR A 252 8.90 1.98 -15.19
C TYR A 252 8.31 1.40 -13.91
N SER A 253 9.07 1.37 -12.81
CA SER A 253 8.57 0.91 -11.51
C SER A 253 7.40 1.76 -11.00
N LYS A 254 7.41 3.08 -11.24
CA LYS A 254 6.29 3.97 -10.88
C LYS A 254 5.04 3.77 -11.76
N LEU A 255 5.21 3.23 -12.96
CA LEU A 255 4.12 2.81 -13.84
C LEU A 255 3.70 1.34 -13.61
N GLU A 256 4.26 0.68 -12.59
CA GLU A 256 4.05 -0.74 -12.30
C GLU A 256 4.48 -1.68 -13.45
N GLU A 257 5.30 -1.19 -14.38
CA GLU A 257 5.90 -1.97 -15.46
C GLU A 257 7.18 -2.68 -14.97
N TYR A 258 7.04 -3.50 -13.93
CA TYR A 258 8.16 -4.08 -13.17
C TYR A 258 9.12 -4.93 -14.02
N ASP A 259 8.61 -5.67 -15.01
CA ASP A 259 9.46 -6.47 -15.91
C ASP A 259 10.47 -5.59 -16.67
N LYS A 260 10.02 -4.46 -17.22
CA LYS A 260 10.90 -3.52 -17.94
C LYS A 260 11.87 -2.82 -16.99
N ALA A 261 11.42 -2.50 -15.77
CA ALA A 261 12.30 -1.96 -14.74
C ALA A 261 13.44 -2.93 -14.41
N ILE A 262 13.12 -4.23 -14.25
CA ILE A 262 14.12 -5.28 -13.99
C ILE A 262 15.10 -5.42 -15.15
N GLU A 263 14.65 -5.36 -16.41
CA GLU A 263 15.55 -5.36 -17.58
C GLU A 263 16.57 -4.21 -17.53
N ASP A 264 16.11 -3.01 -17.19
CA ASP A 264 16.98 -1.83 -17.08
C ASP A 264 17.91 -1.89 -15.88
N TYR A 265 17.46 -2.36 -14.71
CA TYR A 265 18.34 -2.57 -13.56
C TYR A 265 19.40 -3.63 -13.85
N ASN A 266 19.04 -4.72 -14.54
CA ASN A 266 20.04 -5.69 -14.98
C ASN A 266 21.09 -5.04 -15.89
N LYS A 267 20.68 -4.07 -16.74
CA LYS A 267 21.63 -3.32 -17.56
C LYS A 267 22.53 -2.40 -16.75
N VAL A 268 22.00 -1.74 -15.71
CA VAL A 268 22.79 -0.98 -14.73
C VAL A 268 23.83 -1.89 -14.07
N LEU A 269 23.43 -3.08 -13.61
CA LEU A 269 24.30 -4.04 -12.93
C LEU A 269 25.32 -4.70 -13.87
N GLU A 270 25.03 -4.82 -15.17
CA GLU A 270 26.03 -5.23 -16.17
C GLU A 270 27.15 -4.19 -16.34
N LEU A 271 26.81 -2.90 -16.24
CA LEU A 271 27.74 -1.77 -16.38
C LEU A 271 28.43 -1.39 -15.06
N ASN A 272 27.74 -1.55 -13.93
CA ASN A 272 28.21 -1.29 -12.57
C ASN A 272 27.77 -2.42 -11.61
N PRO A 273 28.54 -3.53 -11.52
CA PRO A 273 28.13 -4.73 -10.76
C PRO A 273 27.98 -4.57 -9.24
N ASN A 274 28.49 -3.48 -8.66
CA ASN A 274 28.45 -3.23 -7.21
C ASN A 274 27.40 -2.19 -6.82
N ASP A 275 26.48 -1.85 -7.72
CA ASP A 275 25.41 -0.89 -7.45
C ASP A 275 24.34 -1.48 -6.53
N LYS A 276 24.53 -1.29 -5.23
CA LYS A 276 23.63 -1.82 -4.20
C LYS A 276 22.23 -1.21 -4.28
N GLU A 277 22.11 0.04 -4.72
CA GLU A 277 20.82 0.74 -4.83
C GLU A 277 20.01 0.16 -5.98
N ALA A 278 20.66 -0.11 -7.12
CA ALA A 278 20.03 -0.82 -8.24
C ALA A 278 19.59 -2.25 -7.87
N VAL A 279 20.41 -3.01 -7.12
CA VAL A 279 19.99 -4.33 -6.62
C VAL A 279 18.76 -4.23 -5.71
N TYR A 280 18.75 -3.26 -4.79
CA TYR A 280 17.62 -3.05 -3.88
C TYR A 280 16.32 -2.74 -4.64
N ASN A 281 16.36 -1.75 -5.54
CA ASN A 281 15.17 -1.36 -6.30
C ASN A 281 14.70 -2.46 -7.27
N MET A 282 15.62 -3.21 -7.86
CA MET A 282 15.29 -4.39 -8.67
C MET A 282 14.60 -5.47 -7.84
N ALA A 283 15.10 -5.75 -6.63
CA ALA A 283 14.52 -6.72 -5.72
C ALA A 283 13.12 -6.28 -5.25
N LEU A 284 12.88 -4.99 -5.05
CA LEU A 284 11.53 -4.45 -4.82
C LEU A 284 10.60 -4.68 -6.03
N CYS A 285 11.07 -4.48 -7.26
CA CYS A 285 10.27 -4.81 -8.45
C CYS A 285 9.91 -6.31 -8.49
N LYS A 286 10.86 -7.19 -8.14
CA LYS A 286 10.61 -8.64 -8.04
C LYS A 286 9.61 -8.98 -6.94
N GLN A 287 9.70 -8.32 -5.78
CA GLN A 287 8.74 -8.46 -4.69
C GLN A 287 7.33 -8.07 -5.14
N ASN A 288 7.16 -6.97 -5.88
CA ASN A 288 5.85 -6.55 -6.41
C ASN A 288 5.31 -7.49 -7.50
N LEU A 289 6.17 -8.24 -8.19
CA LEU A 289 5.79 -9.32 -9.10
C LEU A 289 5.55 -10.66 -8.40
N GLU A 290 5.54 -10.69 -7.05
CA GLU A 290 5.40 -11.91 -6.23
C GLU A 290 6.53 -12.94 -6.46
N LEU A 291 7.66 -12.52 -7.03
CA LEU A 291 8.86 -13.34 -7.22
C LEU A 291 9.72 -13.35 -5.94
N PHE A 292 9.09 -13.73 -4.82
CA PHE A 292 9.64 -13.54 -3.47
C PHE A 292 10.99 -14.24 -3.25
N GLU A 293 11.18 -15.46 -3.72
CA GLU A 293 12.46 -16.18 -3.57
C GLU A 293 13.62 -15.51 -4.34
N GLU A 294 13.33 -14.91 -5.50
CA GLU A 294 14.35 -14.16 -6.24
C GLU A 294 14.66 -12.83 -5.56
N ALA A 295 13.63 -12.12 -5.07
CA ALA A 295 13.81 -10.89 -4.30
C ALA A 295 14.64 -11.14 -3.04
N ILE A 296 14.34 -12.22 -2.29
CA ILE A 296 15.10 -12.64 -1.10
C ILE A 296 16.58 -12.87 -1.44
N LYS A 297 16.87 -13.55 -2.55
CA LYS A 297 18.26 -13.78 -2.97
C LYS A 297 18.99 -12.45 -3.23
N ASP A 298 18.33 -11.51 -3.92
CA ASP A 298 18.92 -10.22 -4.25
C ASP A 298 19.10 -9.33 -3.02
N PHE A 299 18.11 -9.28 -2.12
CA PHE A 299 18.22 -8.58 -0.83
C PHE A 299 19.34 -9.15 0.05
N ASN A 300 19.47 -10.47 0.14
CA ASN A 300 20.56 -11.10 0.90
C ASN A 300 21.95 -10.75 0.36
N ASN A 301 22.09 -10.48 -0.95
CA ASN A 301 23.37 -10.05 -1.52
C ASN A 301 23.78 -8.65 -1.03
N ILE A 302 22.84 -7.83 -0.56
CA ILE A 302 23.07 -6.46 -0.10
C ILE A 302 22.71 -6.24 1.38
N ILE A 303 22.55 -7.32 2.15
CA ILE A 303 22.14 -7.25 3.56
C ILE A 303 23.15 -6.50 4.44
N ASP A 304 24.44 -6.54 4.07
CA ASP A 304 25.52 -5.78 4.71
C ASP A 304 25.65 -4.35 4.14
N SER A 305 24.58 -3.77 3.59
CA SER A 305 24.55 -2.38 3.13
C SER A 305 24.09 -1.44 4.23
N ASP A 306 24.35 -0.14 4.07
CA ASP A 306 23.83 0.88 4.99
C ASP A 306 22.29 1.07 4.86
N ASN A 307 21.65 0.42 3.88
CA ASN A 307 20.21 0.49 3.69
C ASN A 307 19.48 -0.50 4.61
N ILE A 308 18.99 0.03 5.74
CA ILE A 308 18.27 -0.77 6.74
C ILE A 308 16.95 -1.35 6.21
N PHE A 309 16.33 -0.76 5.18
CA PHE A 309 15.05 -1.23 4.63
C PHE A 309 15.16 -2.60 3.94
N VAL A 310 16.37 -3.09 3.69
CA VAL A 310 16.59 -4.46 3.21
C VAL A 310 15.99 -5.48 4.19
N TYR A 311 16.15 -5.28 5.51
CA TYR A 311 15.56 -6.17 6.52
C TYR A 311 14.03 -6.14 6.49
N TYR A 312 13.45 -4.95 6.36
CA TYR A 312 11.99 -4.80 6.26
C TYR A 312 11.44 -5.51 5.01
N SER A 313 12.04 -5.28 3.84
CA SER A 313 11.64 -5.94 2.59
C SER A 313 11.82 -7.46 2.64
N LEU A 314 12.90 -7.97 3.25
CA LEU A 314 13.07 -9.40 3.51
C LEU A 314 11.96 -9.95 4.41
N GLY A 315 11.63 -9.24 5.49
CA GLY A 315 10.54 -9.60 6.40
C GLY A 315 9.21 -9.77 5.66
N ILE A 316 8.88 -8.84 4.77
CA ILE A 316 7.67 -8.93 3.93
C ILE A 316 7.74 -10.15 2.99
N CYS A 317 8.85 -10.35 2.28
CA CYS A 317 8.97 -11.53 1.40
C CYS A 317 8.84 -12.86 2.15
N TYR A 318 9.39 -12.97 3.36
CA TYR A 318 9.24 -14.17 4.18
C TYR A 318 7.81 -14.33 4.71
N LEU A 319 7.14 -13.24 5.09
CA LEU A 319 5.75 -13.26 5.52
C LEU A 319 4.83 -13.81 4.42
N GLU A 320 4.96 -13.31 3.19
CA GLU A 320 4.17 -13.75 2.02
C GLU A 320 4.44 -15.22 1.63
N LEU A 321 5.63 -15.73 1.95
CA LEU A 321 5.99 -17.14 1.76
C LEU A 321 5.58 -18.04 2.95
N GLU A 322 4.81 -17.52 3.91
CA GLU A 322 4.42 -18.20 5.17
C GLU A 322 5.63 -18.66 6.01
N ARG A 323 6.80 -18.03 5.83
CA ARG A 323 8.05 -18.29 6.56
C ARG A 323 8.15 -17.34 7.75
N TYR A 324 7.21 -17.52 8.67
CA TYR A 324 6.91 -16.55 9.73
C TYR A 324 8.09 -16.29 10.70
N GLU A 325 8.86 -17.33 11.05
CA GLU A 325 10.01 -17.16 11.95
C GLU A 325 11.11 -16.31 11.30
N GLU A 326 11.44 -16.55 10.03
CA GLU A 326 12.38 -15.71 9.29
C GLU A 326 11.87 -14.28 9.07
N ALA A 327 10.55 -14.12 8.90
CA ALA A 327 9.93 -12.80 8.84
C ALA A 327 10.14 -12.02 10.15
N ILE A 328 9.86 -12.67 11.29
CA ILE A 328 10.05 -12.10 12.63
C ILE A 328 11.50 -11.71 12.86
N ASP A 329 12.47 -12.58 12.56
CA ASP A 329 13.90 -12.29 12.72
C ASP A 329 14.33 -11.02 11.95
N ASN A 330 13.80 -10.84 10.73
CA ASN A 330 14.11 -9.69 9.90
C ASN A 330 13.42 -8.41 10.39
N PHE A 331 12.16 -8.49 10.82
CA PHE A 331 11.49 -7.34 11.45
C PHE A 331 12.16 -6.94 12.77
N ASP A 332 12.62 -7.89 13.57
CA ASP A 332 13.41 -7.65 14.79
C ASP A 332 14.70 -6.88 14.48
N ALA A 333 15.44 -7.31 13.45
CA ALA A 333 16.64 -6.64 13.00
C ALA A 333 16.34 -5.20 12.54
N PHE A 334 15.25 -5.00 11.79
CA PHE A 334 14.82 -3.68 11.34
C PHE A 334 14.41 -2.77 12.51
N ILE A 335 13.56 -3.25 13.42
CA ILE A 335 13.06 -2.51 14.59
C ILE A 335 14.22 -2.06 15.50
N LYS A 336 15.25 -2.89 15.65
CA LYS A 336 16.45 -2.53 16.42
C LYS A 336 17.18 -1.31 15.85
N LEU A 337 17.14 -1.13 14.52
CA LEU A 337 17.79 -0.03 13.81
C LEU A 337 16.86 1.19 13.67
N ASN A 338 15.56 0.95 13.53
CA ASN A 338 14.53 1.97 13.36
C ASN A 338 13.29 1.67 14.23
N PRO A 339 13.34 1.97 15.54
CA PRO A 339 12.29 1.58 16.48
C PRO A 339 10.98 2.37 16.38
N ASP A 340 10.97 3.47 15.62
CA ASP A 340 9.83 4.38 15.49
C ASP A 340 9.05 4.15 14.18
N TYR A 341 9.18 2.97 13.57
CA TYR A 341 8.51 2.60 12.31
C TYR A 341 7.33 1.64 12.57
N PRO A 342 6.06 2.11 12.50
CA PRO A 342 4.89 1.34 12.92
C PRO A 342 4.67 0.07 12.10
N ASP A 343 4.86 0.10 10.77
CA ASP A 343 4.58 -1.05 9.91
C ASP A 343 5.42 -2.28 10.30
N ALA A 344 6.66 -2.09 10.77
CA ALA A 344 7.51 -3.22 11.15
C ALA A 344 6.95 -3.99 12.34
N TYR A 345 6.33 -3.29 13.31
CA TYR A 345 5.63 -3.96 14.40
C TYR A 345 4.34 -4.60 13.90
N PHE A 346 3.58 -3.92 13.03
CA PHE A 346 2.35 -4.46 12.45
C PHE A 346 2.59 -5.79 11.73
N TYR A 347 3.52 -5.83 10.76
CA TYR A 347 3.81 -7.04 10.01
C TYR A 347 4.48 -8.15 10.85
N ARG A 348 5.27 -7.80 11.88
CA ARG A 348 5.75 -8.78 12.86
C ARG A 348 4.61 -9.35 13.71
N GLY A 349 3.64 -8.51 14.07
CA GLY A 349 2.39 -8.90 14.73
C GLY A 349 1.59 -9.89 13.89
N ASN A 350 1.46 -9.64 12.58
CA ASN A 350 0.79 -10.55 11.63
C ASN A 350 1.49 -11.92 11.60
N ALA A 351 2.82 -11.94 11.47
CA ALA A 351 3.60 -13.19 11.50
C ALA A 351 3.37 -13.99 12.80
N LYS A 352 3.34 -13.30 13.94
CA LYS A 352 3.07 -13.92 15.26
C LYS A 352 1.64 -14.40 15.40
N TYR A 353 0.67 -13.68 14.83
CA TYR A 353 -0.73 -14.08 14.80
C TYR A 353 -0.90 -15.42 14.05
N ASP A 354 -0.26 -15.58 12.89
CA ASP A 354 -0.32 -16.82 12.10
C ASP A 354 0.35 -18.00 12.80
N LEU A 355 1.43 -17.74 13.55
CA LEU A 355 2.04 -18.71 14.48
C LEU A 355 1.19 -18.99 15.73
N LYS A 356 0.06 -18.30 15.90
CA LYS A 356 -0.85 -18.37 17.07
C LYS A 356 -0.21 -17.87 18.37
N HIS A 357 0.85 -17.07 18.27
CA HIS A 357 1.46 -16.35 19.38
C HIS A 357 0.66 -15.07 19.69
N TYR A 358 -0.61 -15.26 20.05
CA TYR A 358 -1.62 -14.19 20.12
C TYR A 358 -1.28 -13.08 21.11
N GLU A 359 -0.72 -13.40 22.27
CA GLU A 359 -0.32 -12.39 23.26
C GLU A 359 0.80 -11.49 22.73
N GLU A 360 1.81 -12.08 22.09
CA GLU A 360 2.93 -11.34 21.50
C GLU A 360 2.51 -10.51 20.26
N ALA A 361 1.53 -11.01 19.49
CA ALA A 361 0.94 -10.24 18.39
C ALA A 361 0.19 -9.01 18.92
N ILE A 362 -0.58 -9.14 20.00
CA ILE A 362 -1.25 -8.01 20.66
C ILE A 362 -0.24 -6.96 21.13
N ASP A 363 0.90 -7.38 21.70
CA ASP A 363 1.96 -6.44 22.11
C ASP A 363 2.52 -5.64 20.93
N ASP A 364 2.69 -6.28 19.78
CA ASP A 364 3.14 -5.63 18.56
C ASP A 364 2.10 -4.64 18.02
N TYR A 365 0.82 -5.04 17.93
CA TYR A 365 -0.25 -4.11 17.52
C TYR A 365 -0.43 -2.95 18.50
N ASN A 366 -0.26 -3.18 19.81
CA ASN A 366 -0.23 -2.11 20.81
C ASN A 366 0.90 -1.12 20.51
N LYS A 367 2.08 -1.63 20.13
CA LYS A 367 3.22 -0.78 19.80
C LYS A 367 3.01 -0.01 18.50
N THR A 368 2.43 -0.64 17.47
CA THR A 368 1.99 0.05 16.24
C THR A 368 1.07 1.22 16.57
N LEU A 369 0.06 1.00 17.40
CA LEU A 369 -0.93 2.01 17.79
C LEU A 369 -0.40 3.08 18.76
N GLU A 370 0.69 2.80 19.48
CA GLU A 370 1.42 3.81 20.24
C GLU A 370 2.13 4.80 19.31
N LEU A 371 2.74 4.29 18.23
CA LEU A 371 3.49 5.06 17.24
C LEU A 371 2.56 5.80 16.27
N ASP A 372 1.51 5.13 15.80
CA ASP A 372 0.48 5.68 14.93
C ASP A 372 -0.92 5.29 15.40
N LYS A 373 -1.61 6.25 16.03
CA LYS A 373 -2.97 6.06 16.56
C LYS A 373 -4.04 5.95 15.48
N LEU A 374 -3.74 6.33 14.23
CA LEU A 374 -4.66 6.29 13.11
C LEU A 374 -4.46 5.04 12.24
N TYR A 375 -3.64 4.09 12.69
CA TYR A 375 -3.39 2.83 12.00
C TYR A 375 -4.59 1.88 12.11
N ILE A 376 -5.58 2.07 11.23
CA ILE A 376 -6.86 1.35 11.25
C ILE A 376 -6.66 -0.17 11.21
N ASP A 377 -5.76 -0.65 10.35
CA ASP A 377 -5.51 -2.09 10.18
C ASP A 377 -5.00 -2.75 11.47
N ALA A 378 -4.26 -2.00 12.32
CA ALA A 378 -3.77 -2.53 13.58
C ALA A 378 -4.88 -2.70 14.62
N TYR A 379 -5.89 -1.82 14.64
CA TYR A 379 -7.08 -2.04 15.46
C TYR A 379 -7.87 -3.27 14.97
N TYR A 380 -8.04 -3.39 13.65
CA TYR A 380 -8.71 -4.53 13.04
C TYR A 380 -8.02 -5.85 13.41
N GLU A 381 -6.72 -5.98 13.13
CA GLU A 381 -5.99 -7.22 13.41
C GLU A 381 -5.96 -7.55 14.90
N ARG A 382 -5.77 -6.54 15.77
CA ARG A 382 -5.81 -6.74 17.21
C ARG A 382 -7.19 -7.20 17.70
N ALA A 383 -8.28 -6.71 17.11
CA ALA A 383 -9.63 -7.18 17.40
C ALA A 383 -9.80 -8.66 17.01
N MET A 384 -9.30 -9.06 15.84
CA MET A 384 -9.33 -10.45 15.38
C MET A 384 -8.55 -11.38 16.31
N VAL A 385 -7.37 -10.96 16.79
CA VAL A 385 -6.61 -11.72 17.80
C VAL A 385 -7.39 -11.85 19.11
N LYS A 386 -8.03 -10.76 19.56
CA LYS A 386 -8.86 -10.77 20.77
C LYS A 386 -10.08 -11.69 20.65
N ILE A 387 -10.70 -11.79 19.47
CA ILE A 387 -11.79 -12.75 19.20
C ILE A 387 -11.29 -14.19 19.38
N ASN A 388 -10.10 -14.53 18.85
CA ASN A 388 -9.50 -15.85 19.02
C ASN A 388 -9.20 -16.18 20.50
N LEU A 389 -8.94 -15.17 21.33
CA LEU A 389 -8.77 -15.30 22.78
C LEU A 389 -10.10 -15.23 23.57
N ASN A 390 -11.25 -15.12 22.89
CA ASN A 390 -12.58 -14.90 23.48
C ASN A 390 -12.71 -13.59 24.29
N LEU A 391 -11.87 -12.60 24.00
CA LEU A 391 -11.89 -11.26 24.61
C LEU A 391 -12.83 -10.33 23.83
N TYR A 392 -14.10 -10.73 23.73
CA TYR A 392 -15.08 -10.10 22.83
C TYR A 392 -15.34 -8.61 23.11
N ASP A 393 -15.48 -8.23 24.39
CA ASP A 393 -15.71 -6.83 24.76
C ASP A 393 -14.52 -5.92 24.40
N ASP A 394 -13.29 -6.44 24.45
CA ASP A 394 -12.09 -5.69 24.07
C ASP A 394 -11.87 -5.66 22.55
N ALA A 395 -12.38 -6.65 21.81
CA ALA A 395 -12.41 -6.62 20.35
C ALA A 395 -13.42 -5.57 19.84
N ILE A 396 -14.59 -5.49 20.47
CA ILE A 396 -15.60 -4.46 20.18
C ILE A 396 -15.03 -3.05 20.32
N LYS A 397 -14.24 -2.79 21.38
CA LYS A 397 -13.57 -1.48 21.56
C LYS A 397 -12.60 -1.15 20.42
N ASP A 398 -11.86 -2.14 19.95
CA ASP A 398 -10.93 -1.92 18.83
C ASP A 398 -11.70 -1.63 17.54
N PHE A 399 -12.81 -2.32 17.27
CA PHE A 399 -13.68 -1.99 16.15
C PHE A 399 -14.29 -0.59 16.26
N ASP A 400 -14.63 -0.12 17.47
CA ASP A 400 -15.12 1.25 17.69
C ASP A 400 -14.04 2.30 17.35
N GLU A 401 -12.80 2.07 17.76
CA GLU A 401 -11.67 2.96 17.43
C GLU A 401 -11.35 2.94 15.92
N ALA A 402 -11.43 1.77 15.27
CA ALA A 402 -11.27 1.64 13.82
C ALA A 402 -12.38 2.40 13.07
N LEU A 403 -13.65 2.21 13.46
CA LEU A 403 -14.82 2.89 12.89
C LEU A 403 -14.76 4.42 13.02
N TYR A 404 -14.14 4.94 14.08
CA TYR A 404 -14.01 6.38 14.29
C TYR A 404 -13.07 7.05 13.28
N ASN A 405 -12.02 6.34 12.82
CA ASN A 405 -10.95 6.92 12.01
C ASN A 405 -11.03 6.57 10.51
N ILE A 406 -11.90 5.64 10.14
CA ILE A 406 -12.02 5.15 8.77
C ILE A 406 -12.93 6.03 7.93
N ASP A 407 -12.53 6.35 6.69
CA ASP A 407 -13.29 7.22 5.78
C ASP A 407 -14.07 6.45 4.69
N SER A 408 -13.67 5.22 4.40
CA SER A 408 -14.26 4.38 3.36
C SER A 408 -15.56 3.73 3.83
N ASP A 409 -16.65 3.96 3.11
CA ASP A 409 -17.96 3.35 3.43
C ASP A 409 -17.92 1.82 3.32
N SER A 410 -17.17 1.27 2.35
CA SER A 410 -16.99 -0.17 2.19
C SER A 410 -16.33 -0.81 3.41
N ASP A 411 -15.27 -0.17 3.92
CA ASP A 411 -14.52 -0.71 5.06
C ASP A 411 -15.30 -0.51 6.37
N ARG A 412 -16.05 0.59 6.51
CA ARG A 412 -17.03 0.76 7.59
C ARG A 412 -18.08 -0.34 7.58
N ALA A 413 -18.64 -0.65 6.42
CA ALA A 413 -19.64 -1.70 6.27
C ALA A 413 -19.10 -3.05 6.75
N TYR A 414 -17.84 -3.37 6.40
CA TYR A 414 -17.17 -4.58 6.85
C TYR A 414 -16.91 -4.61 8.37
N LEU A 415 -16.46 -3.50 8.97
CA LEU A 415 -16.26 -3.41 10.41
C LEU A 415 -17.57 -3.55 11.20
N PHE A 416 -18.66 -2.93 10.74
CA PHE A 416 -19.99 -3.12 11.33
C PHE A 416 -20.43 -4.59 11.24
N TYR A 417 -20.22 -5.24 10.10
CA TYR A 417 -20.52 -6.66 9.92
C TYR A 417 -19.76 -7.55 10.92
N LEU A 418 -18.44 -7.35 11.07
CA LEU A 418 -17.64 -8.13 12.01
C LEU A 418 -18.06 -7.89 13.46
N LYS A 419 -18.32 -6.63 13.82
CA LYS A 419 -18.80 -6.27 15.16
C LYS A 419 -20.17 -6.90 15.45
N ALA A 420 -21.05 -6.98 14.45
CA ALA A 420 -22.35 -7.65 14.57
C ALA A 420 -22.22 -9.15 14.86
N ILE A 421 -21.29 -9.84 14.19
CA ILE A 421 -20.99 -11.26 14.47
C ILE A 421 -20.54 -11.44 15.93
N VAL A 422 -19.69 -10.55 16.45
CA VAL A 422 -19.25 -10.62 17.86
C VAL A 422 -20.43 -10.44 18.82
N TYR A 423 -21.35 -9.53 18.53
CA TYR A 423 -22.58 -9.38 19.32
C TYR A 423 -23.50 -10.60 19.24
N GLU A 424 -23.60 -11.24 18.07
CA GLU A 424 -24.34 -12.49 17.88
C GLU A 424 -23.77 -13.63 18.74
N ILE A 425 -22.44 -13.79 18.78
CA ILE A 425 -21.75 -14.76 19.65
C ILE A 425 -22.07 -14.48 21.13
N LEU A 426 -22.13 -13.21 21.52
CA LEU A 426 -22.53 -12.77 22.86
C LEU A 426 -24.03 -12.89 23.14
N LYS A 427 -24.84 -13.32 22.15
CA LYS A 427 -26.32 -13.37 22.18
C LYS A 427 -26.97 -12.01 22.48
N LYS A 428 -26.27 -10.93 22.15
CA LYS A 428 -26.73 -9.53 22.22
C LYS A 428 -27.38 -9.18 20.89
N TYR A 429 -28.56 -9.77 20.64
CA TYR A 429 -29.17 -9.74 19.31
C TYR A 429 -29.61 -8.35 18.88
N ASP A 430 -30.06 -7.49 19.80
CA ASP A 430 -30.45 -6.11 19.46
C ASP A 430 -29.27 -5.31 18.90
N GLU A 431 -28.10 -5.38 19.57
CA GLU A 431 -26.87 -4.75 19.11
C GLU A 431 -26.35 -5.39 17.81
N ALA A 432 -26.46 -6.72 17.66
CA ALA A 432 -26.09 -7.39 16.43
C ALA A 432 -26.93 -6.90 15.23
N ILE A 433 -28.26 -6.79 15.40
CA ILE A 433 -29.19 -6.32 14.37
C ILE A 433 -28.91 -4.87 13.98
N GLU A 434 -28.61 -4.00 14.96
CA GLU A 434 -28.22 -2.61 14.70
C GLU A 434 -26.96 -2.54 13.83
N ASN A 435 -25.91 -3.29 14.19
CA ASN A 435 -24.66 -3.27 13.44
C ASN A 435 -24.80 -3.91 12.05
N TYR A 436 -25.57 -5.00 11.90
CA TYR A 436 -25.86 -5.54 10.57
C TYR A 436 -26.67 -4.55 9.71
N THR A 437 -27.58 -3.79 10.30
CA THR A 437 -28.35 -2.77 9.57
C THR A 437 -27.44 -1.65 9.09
N ASN A 438 -26.53 -1.16 9.94
CA ASN A 438 -25.52 -0.17 9.54
C ASN A 438 -24.61 -0.71 8.41
N ALA A 439 -24.23 -1.98 8.47
CA ALA A 439 -23.46 -2.63 7.41
C ALA A 439 -24.22 -2.66 6.07
N ILE A 440 -25.50 -3.02 6.11
CA ILE A 440 -26.39 -3.07 4.92
C ILE A 440 -26.61 -1.68 4.32
N GLU A 441 -26.83 -0.65 5.14
CA GLU A 441 -26.99 0.72 4.67
C GLU A 441 -25.76 1.25 3.92
N LEU A 442 -24.57 0.73 4.25
CA LEU A 442 -23.31 1.06 3.60
C LEU A 442 -22.95 0.11 2.43
N GLY A 443 -23.84 -0.82 2.08
CA GLY A 443 -23.70 -1.69 0.91
C GLY A 443 -23.11 -3.08 1.18
N ASN A 444 -23.04 -3.53 2.43
CA ASN A 444 -22.71 -4.92 2.74
C ASN A 444 -23.98 -5.79 2.72
N ASP A 445 -24.04 -6.77 1.82
CA ASP A 445 -25.22 -7.59 1.57
C ASP A 445 -25.43 -8.74 2.59
N CYS A 446 -25.21 -8.48 3.89
CA CYS A 446 -25.31 -9.48 4.96
C CYS A 446 -26.76 -9.81 5.40
N TYR A 447 -27.72 -9.82 4.47
CA TYR A 447 -29.14 -10.09 4.74
C TYR A 447 -29.40 -11.45 5.38
N TYR A 448 -28.63 -12.47 5.00
CA TYR A 448 -28.74 -13.80 5.60
C TYR A 448 -28.39 -13.77 7.11
N LYS A 449 -27.35 -13.02 7.49
CA LYS A 449 -26.89 -12.94 8.88
C LYS A 449 -27.84 -12.13 9.76
N ILE A 450 -28.32 -10.97 9.28
CA ILE A 450 -29.33 -10.20 10.04
C ILE A 450 -30.64 -10.97 10.19
N ALA A 451 -31.05 -11.78 9.20
CA ALA A 451 -32.24 -12.60 9.28
C ALA A 451 -32.11 -13.67 10.39
N ILE A 452 -30.96 -14.34 10.49
CA ILE A 452 -30.67 -15.27 11.61
C ILE A 452 -30.72 -14.53 12.95
N ALA A 453 -30.08 -13.36 13.06
CA ALA A 453 -30.06 -12.59 14.29
C ALA A 453 -31.48 -12.15 14.73
N LYS A 454 -32.31 -11.68 13.79
CA LYS A 454 -33.72 -11.33 14.03
C LYS A 454 -34.56 -12.54 14.43
N HIS A 455 -34.37 -13.69 13.78
CA HIS A 455 -35.08 -14.92 14.13
C HIS A 455 -34.75 -15.33 15.58
N ASN A 456 -33.47 -15.34 15.94
CA ASN A 456 -33.02 -15.65 17.30
C ASN A 456 -33.47 -14.62 18.35
N ALA A 457 -33.66 -13.35 17.96
CA ALA A 457 -34.25 -12.31 18.81
C ALA A 457 -35.76 -12.47 19.02
N GLY A 458 -36.41 -13.40 18.31
CA GLY A 458 -37.87 -13.59 18.31
C GLY A 458 -38.63 -12.67 17.35
N LEU A 459 -37.92 -11.89 16.52
CA LEU A 459 -38.50 -11.05 15.46
C LEU A 459 -38.78 -11.86 14.19
N VAL A 460 -39.44 -13.02 14.36
CA VAL A 460 -39.58 -14.08 13.35
C VAL A 460 -40.23 -13.60 12.05
N LYS A 461 -41.19 -12.66 12.13
CA LYS A 461 -41.82 -12.08 10.94
C LYS A 461 -40.87 -11.21 10.13
N GLU A 462 -40.05 -10.42 10.82
CA GLU A 462 -39.11 -9.51 10.17
C GLU A 462 -37.93 -10.28 9.56
N SER A 463 -37.52 -11.39 10.17
CA SER A 463 -36.48 -12.25 9.59
C SER A 463 -36.87 -12.85 8.24
N ILE A 464 -38.15 -13.15 8.01
CA ILE A 464 -38.62 -13.69 6.71
C ILE A 464 -38.40 -12.70 5.57
N ASP A 465 -38.63 -11.40 5.80
CA ASP A 465 -38.39 -10.37 4.79
C ASP A 465 -36.91 -10.28 4.41
N ASP A 466 -36.01 -10.37 5.39
CA ASP A 466 -34.57 -10.36 5.14
C ASP A 466 -34.06 -11.68 4.53
N TYR A 467 -34.65 -12.83 4.88
CA TYR A 467 -34.38 -14.10 4.17
C TYR A 467 -34.77 -14.02 2.70
N ASN A 468 -35.89 -13.38 2.35
CA ASN A 468 -36.27 -13.20 0.94
C ASN A 468 -35.23 -12.37 0.18
N LYS A 469 -34.73 -11.28 0.78
CA LYS A 469 -33.64 -10.49 0.18
C LYS A 469 -32.36 -11.30 0.03
N ALA A 470 -32.03 -12.12 1.03
CA ALA A 470 -30.87 -13.00 0.98
C ALA A 470 -31.00 -14.06 -0.14
N ILE A 471 -32.20 -14.60 -0.37
CA ILE A 471 -32.50 -15.50 -1.50
C ILE A 471 -32.35 -14.78 -2.85
N ASP A 472 -32.79 -13.52 -2.95
CA ASP A 472 -32.62 -12.75 -4.19
C ASP A 472 -31.14 -12.57 -4.57
N LEU A 473 -30.24 -12.53 -3.58
CA LEU A 473 -28.79 -12.42 -3.76
C LEU A 473 -28.11 -13.77 -3.98
N GLU A 474 -28.48 -14.78 -3.19
CA GLU A 474 -27.89 -16.12 -3.20
C GLU A 474 -28.96 -17.21 -3.44
N PRO A 475 -29.55 -17.29 -4.65
CA PRO A 475 -30.67 -18.18 -4.93
C PRO A 475 -30.33 -19.68 -4.89
N ASP A 476 -29.05 -20.03 -4.89
CA ASP A 476 -28.57 -21.41 -4.82
C ASP A 476 -28.13 -21.82 -3.40
N ASN A 477 -28.24 -20.92 -2.41
CA ASN A 477 -27.89 -21.22 -1.02
C ASN A 477 -29.06 -21.92 -0.29
N TYR A 478 -28.98 -23.25 -0.19
CA TYR A 478 -30.02 -24.09 0.42
C TYR A 478 -30.26 -23.76 1.90
N GLU A 479 -29.27 -23.25 2.62
CA GLU A 479 -29.40 -22.95 4.05
C GLU A 479 -30.42 -21.84 4.26
N ILE A 480 -30.40 -20.79 3.43
CA ILE A 480 -31.31 -19.65 3.55
C ILE A 480 -32.77 -20.11 3.46
N TYR A 481 -33.08 -21.00 2.51
CA TYR A 481 -34.42 -21.59 2.39
C TYR A 481 -34.81 -22.40 3.63
N SER A 482 -33.89 -23.21 4.17
CA SER A 482 -34.19 -23.98 5.37
C SER A 482 -34.40 -23.09 6.60
N TYR A 483 -33.57 -22.06 6.80
CA TYR A 483 -33.72 -21.12 7.90
C TYR A 483 -35.01 -20.30 7.78
N LYS A 484 -35.38 -19.90 6.57
CA LYS A 484 -36.68 -19.27 6.29
C LYS A 484 -37.84 -20.23 6.60
N GLY A 485 -37.76 -21.49 6.14
CA GLY A 485 -38.75 -22.53 6.44
C GLY A 485 -38.90 -22.79 7.94
N ASN A 486 -37.80 -22.70 8.71
CA ASN A 486 -37.85 -22.78 10.18
C ASN A 486 -38.58 -21.57 10.79
N ALA A 487 -38.33 -20.35 10.32
CA ALA A 487 -39.07 -19.17 10.76
C ALA A 487 -40.57 -19.26 10.40
N GLU A 488 -40.91 -19.83 9.25
CA GLU A 488 -42.29 -20.08 8.84
C GLU A 488 -42.96 -21.17 9.70
N LEU A 489 -42.23 -22.23 10.06
CA LEU A 489 -42.68 -23.24 11.03
C LEU A 489 -43.03 -22.62 12.39
N ASP A 490 -42.18 -21.72 12.90
CA ASP A 490 -42.42 -21.02 14.18
C ASP A 490 -43.68 -20.14 14.14
N LEU A 491 -44.06 -19.66 12.96
CA LEU A 491 -45.30 -18.92 12.73
C LEU A 491 -46.51 -19.81 12.38
N CYS A 492 -46.33 -21.14 12.39
CA CYS A 492 -47.32 -22.13 11.97
C CYS A 492 -47.77 -22.00 10.50
N LEU A 493 -46.92 -21.45 9.63
CA LEU A 493 -47.12 -21.32 8.18
C LEU A 493 -46.62 -22.59 7.47
N TYR A 494 -47.29 -23.71 7.72
CA TYR A 494 -46.78 -25.03 7.35
C TYR A 494 -46.68 -25.23 5.83
N GLU A 495 -47.66 -24.75 5.05
CA GLU A 495 -47.64 -24.88 3.59
C GLU A 495 -46.53 -24.07 2.92
N GLU A 496 -46.20 -22.90 3.45
CA GLU A 496 -45.07 -22.07 3.03
C GLU A 496 -43.75 -22.76 3.39
N ALA A 497 -43.62 -23.20 4.65
CA ALA A 497 -42.40 -23.85 5.14
C ALA A 497 -42.05 -25.10 4.31
N ILE A 498 -43.06 -25.90 3.93
CA ILE A 498 -42.85 -27.06 3.06
C ILE A 498 -42.25 -26.67 1.70
N LYS A 499 -42.68 -25.55 1.09
CA LYS A 499 -42.14 -25.10 -0.21
C LYS A 499 -40.68 -24.70 -0.09
N ASP A 500 -40.32 -24.02 0.99
CA ASP A 500 -38.93 -23.61 1.21
C ASP A 500 -38.05 -24.81 1.55
N PHE A 501 -38.53 -25.78 2.35
CA PHE A 501 -37.80 -27.04 2.55
C PHE A 501 -37.69 -27.88 1.28
N ASP A 502 -38.73 -27.93 0.44
CA ASP A 502 -38.67 -28.56 -0.88
C ASP A 502 -37.54 -27.94 -1.71
N LYS A 503 -37.40 -26.61 -1.67
CA LYS A 503 -36.35 -25.90 -2.38
C LYS A 503 -34.97 -26.17 -1.79
N ALA A 504 -34.83 -26.17 -0.46
CA ALA A 504 -33.58 -26.52 0.22
C ALA A 504 -33.13 -27.95 -0.14
N ILE A 505 -34.06 -28.91 -0.19
CA ILE A 505 -33.80 -30.31 -0.56
C ILE A 505 -33.48 -30.45 -2.06
N GLU A 506 -34.12 -29.66 -2.94
CA GLU A 506 -33.77 -29.62 -4.36
C GLU A 506 -32.31 -29.20 -4.57
N LEU A 507 -31.89 -28.16 -3.85
CA LEU A 507 -30.52 -27.62 -3.92
C LEU A 507 -29.49 -28.53 -3.23
N ASN A 508 -29.84 -29.11 -2.08
CA ASN A 508 -29.02 -30.07 -1.35
C ASN A 508 -29.81 -31.30 -0.88
N PRO A 509 -29.85 -32.38 -1.68
CA PRO A 509 -30.58 -33.60 -1.34
C PRO A 509 -30.02 -34.40 -0.15
N ASN A 510 -28.86 -34.02 0.39
CA ASN A 510 -28.24 -34.69 1.54
C ASN A 510 -28.43 -33.90 2.85
N PHE A 511 -29.16 -32.79 2.82
CA PHE A 511 -29.39 -31.97 4.00
C PHE A 511 -30.54 -32.54 4.84
N ASP A 512 -30.21 -33.31 5.88
CA ASP A 512 -31.16 -34.07 6.68
C ASP A 512 -32.12 -33.19 7.49
N GLU A 513 -31.65 -32.04 7.99
CA GLU A 513 -32.48 -31.11 8.75
C GLU A 513 -33.69 -30.60 7.97
N ALA A 514 -33.54 -30.31 6.66
CA ALA A 514 -34.67 -29.89 5.83
C ALA A 514 -35.70 -31.01 5.66
N TYR A 515 -35.29 -32.27 5.54
CA TYR A 515 -36.23 -33.41 5.54
C TYR A 515 -36.95 -33.50 6.89
N TYR A 516 -36.22 -33.42 7.99
CA TYR A 516 -36.81 -33.50 9.33
C TYR A 516 -37.86 -32.39 9.56
N ASN A 517 -37.52 -31.14 9.25
CA ASN A 517 -38.39 -30.00 9.46
C ASN A 517 -39.59 -29.99 8.48
N ARG A 518 -39.41 -30.44 7.23
CA ARG A 518 -40.53 -30.70 6.31
C ARG A 518 -41.44 -31.81 6.83
N GLY A 519 -40.87 -32.83 7.46
CA GLY A 519 -41.61 -33.90 8.14
C GLY A 519 -42.50 -33.36 9.26
N ILE A 520 -41.97 -32.45 10.10
CA ILE A 520 -42.74 -31.77 11.16
C ILE A 520 -43.90 -30.96 10.54
N ALA A 521 -43.62 -30.16 9.52
CA ALA A 521 -44.64 -29.36 8.83
C ALA A 521 -45.78 -30.24 8.27
N ASN A 522 -45.41 -31.35 7.62
CA ASN A 522 -46.37 -32.32 7.10
C ASN A 522 -47.19 -33.01 8.20
N ASP A 523 -46.57 -33.37 9.32
CA ASP A 523 -47.27 -33.93 10.47
C ASP A 523 -48.31 -32.96 11.06
N ALA A 524 -47.97 -31.67 11.15
CA ALA A 524 -48.90 -30.64 11.60
C ALA A 524 -50.12 -30.51 10.67
N LEU A 525 -49.91 -30.67 9.35
CA LEU A 525 -50.98 -30.72 8.34
C LEU A 525 -51.68 -32.08 8.24
N LYS A 526 -51.25 -33.08 9.03
CA LYS A 526 -51.76 -34.47 9.01
C LYS A 526 -51.46 -35.24 7.72
N ASN A 527 -50.45 -34.81 6.97
CA ASN A 527 -49.92 -35.48 5.77
C ASN A 527 -48.98 -36.63 6.18
N TYR A 528 -49.48 -37.59 6.95
CA TYR A 528 -48.63 -38.57 7.64
C TYR A 528 -47.80 -39.46 6.70
N GLU A 529 -48.26 -39.72 5.47
CA GLU A 529 -47.49 -40.53 4.51
C GLU A 529 -46.24 -39.79 4.01
N GLU A 530 -46.30 -38.47 3.84
CA GLU A 530 -45.15 -37.67 3.44
C GLU A 530 -44.20 -37.45 4.61
N SER A 531 -44.72 -37.14 5.81
CA SER A 531 -43.86 -37.02 7.01
C SER A 531 -43.10 -38.30 7.30
N PHE A 532 -43.72 -39.47 7.11
CA PHE A 532 -43.04 -40.76 7.23
C PHE A 532 -41.87 -40.92 6.25
N LYS A 533 -42.04 -40.51 4.99
CA LYS A 533 -40.96 -40.58 3.99
C LYS A 533 -39.80 -39.66 4.40
N ASP A 534 -40.13 -38.48 4.90
CA ASP A 534 -39.17 -37.47 5.33
C ASP A 534 -38.37 -37.91 6.55
N TYR A 535 -39.01 -38.41 7.60
CA TYR A 535 -38.29 -38.96 8.76
C TYR A 535 -37.43 -40.16 8.39
N LYS A 536 -37.93 -41.04 7.51
CA LYS A 536 -37.15 -42.19 7.02
C LYS A 536 -35.93 -41.75 6.21
N MET A 537 -36.04 -40.68 5.43
CA MET A 537 -34.90 -40.11 4.71
C MET A 537 -33.93 -39.45 5.67
N THR A 538 -34.43 -38.72 6.68
CA THR A 538 -33.63 -38.10 7.75
C THR A 538 -32.74 -39.12 8.44
N VAL A 539 -33.29 -40.21 8.98
CA VAL A 539 -32.49 -41.25 9.68
C VAL A 539 -31.56 -42.04 8.75
N LYS A 540 -31.83 -42.03 7.44
CA LYS A 540 -30.95 -42.64 6.43
C LYS A 540 -29.75 -41.74 6.14
N LEU A 541 -29.93 -40.43 6.14
CA LEU A 541 -28.86 -39.45 5.94
C LEU A 541 -28.04 -39.26 7.22
N ASN A 542 -28.72 -39.23 8.36
CA ASN A 542 -28.14 -39.02 9.68
C ASN A 542 -28.64 -40.08 10.67
N GLU A 543 -27.82 -41.12 10.87
CA GLU A 543 -28.11 -42.22 11.80
C GLU A 543 -28.05 -41.81 13.28
N GLN A 544 -27.64 -40.57 13.59
CA GLN A 544 -27.58 -40.01 14.94
C GLN A 544 -28.73 -39.02 15.21
N HIS A 545 -29.74 -38.93 14.33
CA HIS A 545 -30.87 -38.03 14.53
C HIS A 545 -31.95 -38.66 15.42
N ASP A 546 -31.84 -38.42 16.72
CA ASP A 546 -32.69 -38.99 17.77
C ASP A 546 -34.18 -38.62 17.65
N TYR A 547 -34.53 -37.35 17.41
CA TYR A 547 -35.93 -36.92 17.25
C TYR A 547 -36.60 -37.52 16.01
N ALA A 548 -35.87 -37.71 14.91
CA ALA A 548 -36.40 -38.34 13.71
C ALA A 548 -36.76 -39.81 13.97
N PHE A 549 -35.95 -40.54 14.72
CA PHE A 549 -36.29 -41.89 15.19
C PHE A 549 -37.54 -41.89 16.07
N ASN A 550 -37.66 -40.93 17.00
CA ASN A 550 -38.86 -40.79 17.82
C ASN A 550 -40.12 -40.57 16.95
N ASN A 551 -40.08 -39.64 15.99
CA ASN A 551 -41.24 -39.34 15.15
C ASN A 551 -41.58 -40.52 14.21
N LEU A 552 -40.57 -41.23 13.71
CA LEU A 552 -40.75 -42.45 12.93
C LEU A 552 -41.41 -43.57 13.75
N GLY A 553 -41.01 -43.71 15.03
CA GLY A 553 -41.64 -44.62 15.99
C GLY A 553 -43.12 -44.28 16.20
N SER A 554 -43.44 -43.00 16.41
CA SER A 554 -44.82 -42.50 16.57
C SER A 554 -45.69 -42.81 15.35
N TYR A 555 -45.14 -42.75 14.13
CA TYR A 555 -45.85 -43.17 12.93
C TYR A 555 -46.16 -44.68 12.94
N TYR A 556 -45.22 -45.53 13.34
CA TYR A 556 -45.47 -46.97 13.47
C TYR A 556 -46.52 -47.32 14.53
N VAL A 557 -46.66 -46.52 15.58
CA VAL A 557 -47.77 -46.64 16.54
C VAL A 557 -49.12 -46.46 15.84
N ARG A 558 -49.25 -45.47 14.95
CA ARG A 558 -50.47 -45.22 14.16
C ARG A 558 -50.81 -46.40 13.24
N LEU A 559 -49.80 -47.03 12.64
CA LEU A 559 -49.96 -48.25 11.83
C LEU A 559 -50.22 -49.52 12.67
N LYS A 560 -50.15 -49.43 14.00
CA LYS A 560 -50.24 -50.55 14.95
C LYS A 560 -49.11 -51.58 14.78
N GLU A 561 -47.99 -51.18 14.18
CA GLU A 561 -46.77 -51.98 14.03
C GLU A 561 -45.85 -51.75 15.24
N TYR A 562 -46.30 -52.22 16.40
CA TYR A 562 -45.69 -51.91 17.69
C TYR A 562 -44.24 -52.37 17.86
N ASP A 563 -43.83 -53.48 17.23
CA ASP A 563 -42.44 -53.96 17.31
C ASP A 563 -41.47 -52.96 16.65
N LYS A 564 -41.83 -52.43 15.47
CA LYS A 564 -41.04 -51.41 14.78
C LYS A 564 -41.07 -50.08 15.51
N ALA A 565 -42.21 -49.73 16.12
CA ALA A 565 -42.30 -48.52 16.95
C ALA A 565 -41.29 -48.57 18.11
N LEU A 566 -41.25 -49.69 18.85
CA LEU A 566 -40.31 -49.89 19.95
C LEU A 566 -38.85 -49.87 19.48
N GLU A 567 -38.52 -50.50 18.36
CA GLU A 567 -37.17 -50.46 17.78
C GLU A 567 -36.69 -49.02 17.56
N ASN A 568 -37.54 -48.17 16.98
CA ASN A 568 -37.21 -46.77 16.72
C ASN A 568 -37.09 -45.95 18.03
N PHE A 569 -37.99 -46.12 18.99
CA PHE A 569 -37.88 -45.41 20.27
C PHE A 569 -36.64 -45.83 21.07
N TYR A 570 -36.29 -47.12 21.06
CA TYR A 570 -35.04 -47.57 21.69
C TYR A 570 -33.82 -47.03 20.95
N LYS A 571 -33.88 -46.90 19.62
CA LYS A 571 -32.78 -46.28 18.87
C LYS A 571 -32.61 -44.81 19.21
N ALA A 572 -33.72 -44.04 19.32
CA ALA A 572 -33.68 -42.65 19.79
C ALA A 572 -33.03 -42.53 21.17
N LEU A 573 -33.37 -43.43 22.11
CA LEU A 573 -32.81 -43.45 23.47
C LEU A 573 -31.38 -43.99 23.55
N GLU A 574 -30.96 -44.83 22.60
CA GLU A 574 -29.57 -45.29 22.47
C GLU A 574 -28.67 -44.11 22.08
N ILE A 575 -29.17 -43.24 21.18
CA ILE A 575 -28.47 -42.02 20.75
C ILE A 575 -28.51 -40.98 21.87
N ASN A 576 -29.69 -40.71 22.43
CA ASN A 576 -29.89 -39.71 23.46
C ASN A 576 -30.87 -40.21 24.54
N SER A 577 -30.31 -40.64 25.67
CA SER A 577 -31.09 -41.15 26.80
C SER A 577 -31.83 -40.07 27.60
N GLU A 578 -31.60 -38.79 27.29
CA GLU A 578 -32.23 -37.65 27.98
C GLU A 578 -33.49 -37.14 27.26
N LEU A 579 -33.95 -37.84 26.22
CA LEU A 579 -35.23 -37.53 25.57
C LEU A 579 -36.42 -38.07 26.39
N SER A 580 -37.38 -37.20 26.71
CA SER A 580 -38.54 -37.59 27.51
C SER A 580 -39.62 -38.28 26.66
N LEU A 581 -39.86 -37.80 25.43
CA LEU A 581 -40.95 -38.26 24.56
C LEU A 581 -40.84 -39.74 24.13
N PRO A 582 -39.65 -40.29 23.80
CA PRO A 582 -39.54 -41.71 23.47
C PRO A 582 -39.96 -42.62 24.63
N TYR A 583 -39.64 -42.26 25.89
CA TYR A 583 -40.10 -43.01 27.05
C TYR A 583 -41.63 -42.98 27.17
N ASN A 584 -42.26 -41.84 26.91
CA ASN A 584 -43.72 -41.70 26.89
C ASN A 584 -44.34 -42.65 25.87
N ASN A 585 -43.81 -42.61 24.64
CA ASN A 585 -44.32 -43.39 23.53
C ASN A 585 -44.10 -44.90 23.72
N ILE A 586 -43.00 -45.33 24.36
CA ILE A 586 -42.80 -46.73 24.76
C ILE A 586 -43.86 -47.17 25.77
N GLY A 587 -44.16 -46.33 26.76
CA GLY A 587 -45.20 -46.60 27.76
C GLY A 587 -46.58 -46.78 27.11
N GLU A 588 -46.91 -45.94 26.13
CA GLU A 588 -48.14 -46.06 25.34
C GLU A 588 -48.18 -47.39 24.58
N VAL A 589 -47.11 -47.71 23.83
CA VAL A 589 -47.05 -48.96 23.04
C VAL A 589 -47.19 -50.19 23.93
N LYS A 590 -46.51 -50.22 25.09
CA LYS A 590 -46.63 -51.32 26.07
C LYS A 590 -48.04 -51.44 26.62
N SER A 591 -48.69 -50.32 26.91
CA SER A 591 -50.10 -50.31 27.35
C SER A 591 -51.02 -50.88 26.27
N ARG A 592 -50.83 -50.50 25.01
CA ARG A 592 -51.62 -51.02 23.88
C ARG A 592 -51.32 -52.51 23.60
N LEU A 593 -50.10 -52.98 23.83
CA LEU A 593 -49.75 -54.41 23.78
C LEU A 593 -50.38 -55.19 24.93
N ALA A 594 -50.40 -54.64 26.14
CA ALA A 594 -51.05 -55.27 27.30
C ALA A 594 -52.52 -55.57 26.99
N LEU A 595 -53.25 -54.62 26.41
CA LEU A 595 -54.64 -54.84 25.99
C LEU A 595 -54.83 -56.01 25.01
N LYS A 596 -53.85 -56.30 24.14
CA LYS A 596 -53.89 -57.46 23.24
C LYS A 596 -53.70 -58.79 24.00
N GLU A 597 -52.97 -58.76 25.11
CA GLU A 597 -52.65 -59.89 25.98
C GLU A 597 -53.64 -60.08 27.14
N LYS A 598 -54.81 -59.43 27.14
CA LYS A 598 -55.77 -59.43 28.27
C LYS A 598 -56.19 -60.82 28.77
N ASN A 599 -56.09 -61.85 27.92
CA ASN A 599 -56.41 -63.23 28.29
C ASN A 599 -55.23 -63.99 28.93
N ASN A 600 -54.03 -63.41 28.91
CA ASN A 600 -52.85 -63.90 29.62
C ASN A 600 -52.49 -62.90 30.73
N ILE A 601 -53.02 -63.15 31.93
CA ILE A 601 -52.91 -62.25 33.09
C ILE A 601 -51.45 -61.93 33.44
N GLU A 602 -50.53 -62.87 33.27
CA GLU A 602 -49.11 -62.67 33.56
C GLU A 602 -48.49 -61.64 32.62
N ASN A 603 -48.70 -61.81 31.31
CA ASN A 603 -48.21 -60.86 30.29
C ASN A 603 -48.91 -59.50 30.41
N TYR A 604 -50.21 -59.49 30.64
CA TYR A 604 -51.00 -58.27 30.85
C TYR A 604 -50.45 -57.41 31.99
N ASN A 605 -50.28 -58.01 33.18
CA ASN A 605 -49.76 -57.31 34.35
C ASN A 605 -48.32 -56.85 34.16
N LYS A 606 -47.49 -57.69 33.53
CA LYS A 606 -46.09 -57.36 33.23
C LYS A 606 -45.99 -56.12 32.33
N LEU A 607 -46.71 -56.12 31.20
CA LEU A 607 -46.67 -55.01 30.24
C LEU A 607 -47.25 -53.72 30.84
N ASN A 608 -48.31 -53.80 31.63
CA ASN A 608 -48.85 -52.64 32.35
C ASN A 608 -47.87 -52.06 33.38
N SER A 609 -47.16 -52.93 34.13
CA SER A 609 -46.14 -52.50 35.09
C SER A 609 -44.97 -51.81 34.39
N GLU A 610 -44.49 -52.38 33.29
CA GLU A 610 -43.42 -51.77 32.47
C GLU A 610 -43.89 -50.44 31.87
N ALA A 611 -45.12 -50.34 31.38
CA ALA A 611 -45.67 -49.09 30.84
C ALA A 611 -45.66 -47.96 31.87
N LEU A 612 -46.11 -48.24 33.10
CA LEU A 612 -46.08 -47.27 34.20
C LEU A 612 -44.65 -46.81 34.53
N GLU A 613 -43.68 -47.71 34.51
CA GLU A 613 -42.26 -47.36 34.71
C GLU A 613 -41.78 -46.37 33.63
N TYR A 614 -42.12 -46.62 32.37
CA TYR A 614 -41.74 -45.77 31.25
C TYR A 614 -42.41 -44.38 31.30
N PHE A 615 -43.69 -44.30 31.66
CA PHE A 615 -44.36 -43.01 31.88
C PHE A 615 -43.72 -42.19 32.99
N ASN A 616 -43.35 -42.83 34.11
CA ASN A 616 -42.64 -42.15 35.19
C ASN A 616 -41.26 -41.67 34.75
N LYS A 617 -40.50 -42.50 34.00
CA LYS A 617 -39.21 -42.07 33.45
C LYS A 617 -39.35 -40.87 32.54
N SER A 618 -40.30 -40.91 31.61
CA SER A 618 -40.59 -39.79 30.71
C SER A 618 -40.82 -38.48 31.47
N TYR A 619 -41.73 -38.49 32.44
CA TYR A 619 -42.07 -37.29 33.21
C TYR A 619 -40.88 -36.78 34.05
N GLN A 620 -40.11 -37.67 34.67
CA GLN A 620 -38.91 -37.29 35.43
C GLN A 620 -37.82 -36.69 34.53
N THR A 621 -37.63 -37.24 33.33
CA THR A 621 -36.69 -36.69 32.34
C THR A 621 -37.13 -35.29 31.89
N ALA A 622 -38.41 -35.09 31.56
CA ALA A 622 -38.93 -33.78 31.18
C ALA A 622 -38.78 -32.73 32.30
N LEU A 623 -39.05 -33.12 33.55
CA LEU A 623 -38.82 -32.26 34.74
C LEU A 623 -37.35 -31.92 34.93
N LYS A 624 -36.44 -32.89 34.74
CA LYS A 624 -34.99 -32.68 34.83
C LYS A 624 -34.50 -31.70 33.76
N ASN A 625 -35.06 -31.78 32.55
CA ASN A 625 -34.72 -30.91 31.44
C ASN A 625 -35.34 -29.50 31.56
N ASN A 626 -36.30 -29.33 32.49
CA ASN A 626 -37.07 -28.09 32.67
C ASN A 626 -37.78 -27.66 31.38
N ASP A 627 -38.27 -28.64 30.60
CA ASP A 627 -38.98 -28.43 29.35
C ASP A 627 -40.50 -28.44 29.59
N GLU A 628 -41.08 -27.25 29.71
CA GLU A 628 -42.51 -27.07 29.99
C GLU A 628 -43.39 -27.58 28.83
N TYR A 629 -42.90 -27.54 27.59
CA TYR A 629 -43.63 -28.03 26.43
C TYR A 629 -43.75 -29.56 26.48
N GLU A 630 -42.64 -30.27 26.72
CA GLU A 630 -42.66 -31.73 26.85
C GLU A 630 -43.46 -32.19 28.06
N ILE A 631 -43.36 -31.50 29.19
CA ILE A 631 -44.19 -31.77 30.38
C ILE A 631 -45.68 -31.73 30.02
N ASN A 632 -46.12 -30.67 29.35
CA ASN A 632 -47.52 -30.53 28.96
C ASN A 632 -47.94 -31.60 27.94
N ALA A 633 -47.11 -31.90 26.94
CA ALA A 633 -47.38 -32.93 25.95
C ALA A 633 -47.52 -34.33 26.58
N ILE A 634 -46.65 -34.67 27.55
CA ILE A 634 -46.73 -35.92 28.32
C ILE A 634 -48.04 -35.95 29.12
N MET A 635 -48.38 -34.87 29.82
CA MET A 635 -49.60 -34.79 30.61
C MET A 635 -50.87 -34.94 29.77
N ASP A 636 -50.89 -34.34 28.58
CA ASP A 636 -52.04 -34.44 27.67
C ASP A 636 -52.17 -35.85 27.09
N ASN A 637 -51.07 -36.50 26.70
CA ASN A 637 -51.10 -37.92 26.30
C ASN A 637 -51.62 -38.80 27.45
N MET A 638 -51.18 -38.57 28.69
CA MET A 638 -51.64 -39.34 29.84
C MET A 638 -53.15 -39.22 30.05
N LYS A 639 -53.71 -38.01 29.93
CA LYS A 639 -55.16 -37.78 30.03
C LYS A 639 -55.92 -38.48 28.89
N GLU A 640 -55.40 -38.42 27.67
CA GLU A 640 -56.00 -39.09 26.51
C GLU A 640 -56.03 -40.62 26.71
N LEU A 641 -54.92 -41.23 27.12
CA LEU A 641 -54.84 -42.65 27.41
C LEU A 641 -55.73 -43.05 28.59
N ALA A 642 -55.83 -42.21 29.62
CA ALA A 642 -56.72 -42.46 30.74
C ALA A 642 -58.20 -42.43 30.32
N ALA A 643 -58.58 -41.54 29.39
CA ALA A 643 -59.91 -41.52 28.78
C ALA A 643 -60.19 -42.79 27.96
N GLU A 644 -59.16 -43.41 27.37
CA GLU A 644 -59.24 -44.74 26.74
C GLU A 644 -59.29 -45.91 27.76
N ASN A 645 -59.31 -45.65 29.06
CA ASN A 645 -59.24 -46.63 30.16
C ASN A 645 -57.93 -47.43 30.19
N ILE A 646 -56.81 -46.81 29.84
CA ILE A 646 -55.47 -47.40 29.97
C ILE A 646 -55.04 -47.35 31.44
N GLU A 647 -55.01 -48.52 32.11
CA GLU A 647 -54.70 -48.66 33.55
C GLU A 647 -53.38 -47.99 33.98
N PRO A 648 -52.24 -48.16 33.28
CA PRO A 648 -51.00 -47.52 33.67
C PRO A 648 -51.03 -45.99 33.63
N ALA A 649 -51.78 -45.39 32.69
CA ALA A 649 -51.92 -43.93 32.60
C ALA A 649 -52.78 -43.37 33.74
N ILE A 650 -53.88 -44.06 34.07
CA ILE A 650 -54.73 -43.77 35.23
C ILE A 650 -53.90 -43.83 36.53
N GLU A 651 -53.07 -44.86 36.68
CA GLU A 651 -52.21 -45.02 37.84
C GLU A 651 -51.12 -43.94 37.91
N PHE A 652 -50.50 -43.60 36.76
CA PHE A 652 -49.55 -42.50 36.66
C PHE A 652 -50.15 -41.17 37.13
N LEU A 653 -51.34 -40.80 36.64
CA LEU A 653 -51.99 -39.54 36.98
C LEU A 653 -52.35 -39.47 38.47
N LYS A 654 -52.84 -40.57 39.05
CA LYS A 654 -53.10 -40.68 40.50
C LYS A 654 -51.83 -40.52 41.32
N ASN A 655 -50.74 -41.19 40.94
CA ASN A 655 -49.48 -41.14 41.66
C ASN A 655 -48.86 -39.74 41.66
N ASN A 656 -49.15 -38.94 40.63
CA ASN A 656 -48.67 -37.57 40.50
C ASN A 656 -49.71 -36.50 40.94
N ASN A 657 -50.84 -36.90 41.54
CA ASN A 657 -51.93 -36.00 41.96
C ASN A 657 -52.47 -35.08 40.84
N ILE A 658 -52.57 -35.61 39.63
CA ILE A 658 -53.09 -34.90 38.45
C ILE A 658 -54.56 -35.29 38.26
N ASP A 659 -55.44 -34.30 38.05
CA ASP A 659 -56.87 -34.52 37.76
C ASP A 659 -57.08 -34.83 36.26
N TYR A 660 -57.89 -35.84 35.94
CA TYR A 660 -58.06 -36.36 34.57
C TYR A 660 -59.44 -36.94 34.26
#